data_AF-D2Z4R8-F1
#
_entry.id   AF-D2Z4R8-F1
#
_cell.length_a   1.000
_cell.length_b   1.000
_cell.length_c   1.000
_cell.angle_alpha   90.00
_cell.angle_beta   90.00
_cell.angle_gamma   90.00
#
_symmetry.space_group_name_H-M   'P 1'
#
loop_
_entity.id
_entity.type
_entity.pdbx_description
1 polymer ?
#
loop_
_entity_poly.entity_id
_entity_poly.type
_entity_poly.pdbx_seq_one_letter_code
_entity_poly.pdbx_strand_id
1 'polypeptide(L)'
;MKVITSHVGSDFDSLASMIAAGKLYPDGVPCFSGSAERNVRDFLKRHRDRWTVLTPRKIRMDEVTQLIVVDTRSIRRLGVLAPLVGRTDVDVHVYDHHPPCSDEIDASKKVIEPVGAAVTLILEEVLRRGIAPTPHEATLFALGIYEDTGGLIFGGTTKRDYEMMCRMREYGADFTLIPSAIEMGLSASERRMMDKLVENAWERYIAGARVVFTMAAVDSYVEGLSLFVHRLRDFFSADVVLSAVRMEGRTYVVGRSRQNVLDVSSLLKPLGGGGHPQAASATVSDRSPQRILLSLENQVEELITPVMTVSGIMTSPVMAVDEDSSVNDAYRIMLRYGHSALPVTRRGDLIGLITRKDLDKAQLHGYGEAMVEEFMTEGVITVSSQASIEEAHRSMITHNIGRLPVVRNGDLIGIVTRTDLLRALYPASMPMEERQIAPDYPWTEPMERLLDKGLSCSDRELLKTIGRRAHEMGMAAYVVGGVVRDLLLDRPVTDLDVVVEGDATGFIKSWERDGADVSLHGRFKTGTIAFPDGRKVDVATARREFYEFPTAQPTVSSDSLKHDLYRRDFTVNAMALSIGGETWGTLIDYFGGRRDILSRKLRTLHNLSFVEDPTRIFRGVRLEQRLGFDLDDNALRTMKNCVRGGLFGGLSGFRLRSELEISLKEPRPWPIVKRMAELGLWEPLFPGIHLGNRVARTLRRLSVARGRMAKELIPLGDDLWIAPLAALLQEGPDDLWPRVADRLNLGARERFLLRMSIDGLGGAEEAIGGRSPRKNSEIVTFLRDVSPVVALYWALSTARWRFRRRILLYLTRLIKVKPMLSGSDILAMGYSEGPRVGKILDSLLLARLDGAVDTRDDEIAWVTRNFKREVEMEGR
;
A
#
# COMPACT_ATOMS: atom_id res chain seq x y z
N MET A 1 -35.22 -48.55 29.37
CA MET A 1 -35.23 -47.69 28.15
C MET A 1 -34.17 -46.61 28.29
N LYS A 2 -33.54 -46.19 27.18
CA LYS A 2 -32.54 -45.11 27.17
C LYS A 2 -33.22 -43.80 26.78
N VAL A 3 -33.03 -42.76 27.58
CA VAL A 3 -33.61 -41.43 27.32
C VAL A 3 -32.49 -40.43 27.08
N ILE A 4 -32.61 -39.62 26.03
CA ILE A 4 -31.67 -38.54 25.72
C ILE A 4 -32.40 -37.22 25.95
N THR A 5 -31.87 -36.36 26.81
CA THR A 5 -32.50 -35.09 27.21
C THR A 5 -31.47 -33.96 27.29
N SER A 6 -31.97 -32.74 27.32
CA SER A 6 -31.20 -31.52 27.59
C SER A 6 -31.91 -30.64 28.63
N HIS A 7 -31.52 -29.38 28.76
CA HIS A 7 -32.13 -28.41 29.66
C HIS A 7 -33.54 -27.97 29.22
N VAL A 8 -34.30 -27.44 30.18
CA VAL A 8 -35.57 -26.74 29.89
C VAL A 8 -35.29 -25.53 28.99
N GLY A 9 -36.13 -25.30 27.98
CA GLY A 9 -35.89 -24.26 26.98
C GLY A 9 -34.92 -24.71 25.87
N SER A 10 -35.11 -25.92 25.33
CA SER A 10 -34.20 -26.47 24.32
C SER A 10 -34.19 -25.65 23.03
N ASP A 11 -33.01 -25.17 22.67
CA ASP A 11 -32.57 -24.48 21.45
C ASP A 11 -32.06 -25.47 20.36
N PHE A 12 -31.40 -24.98 19.30
CA PHE A 12 -30.89 -25.86 18.25
C PHE A 12 -29.63 -26.63 18.65
N ASP A 13 -28.77 -26.12 19.55
CA ASP A 13 -27.62 -26.92 20.02
C ASP A 13 -28.09 -28.11 20.85
N SER A 14 -29.00 -27.89 21.80
CA SER A 14 -29.61 -28.98 22.56
C SER A 14 -30.36 -29.98 21.66
N LEU A 15 -31.14 -29.53 20.66
CA LEU A 15 -31.79 -30.43 19.69
C LEU A 15 -30.76 -31.22 18.88
N ALA A 16 -29.77 -30.54 18.30
CA ALA A 16 -28.74 -31.14 17.47
C ALA A 16 -27.91 -32.16 18.29
N SER A 17 -27.57 -31.80 19.52
CA SER A 17 -26.88 -32.65 20.49
C SER A 17 -27.70 -33.90 20.84
N MET A 18 -29.01 -33.79 21.04
CA MET A 18 -29.86 -34.95 21.33
C MET A 18 -29.91 -35.92 20.14
N ILE A 19 -30.02 -35.39 18.91
CA ILE A 19 -30.02 -36.21 17.69
C ILE A 19 -28.64 -36.84 17.44
N ALA A 20 -27.56 -36.10 17.66
CA ALA A 20 -26.19 -36.61 17.55
C ALA A 20 -25.92 -37.71 18.59
N ALA A 21 -26.40 -37.54 19.83
CA ALA A 21 -26.30 -38.56 20.88
C ALA A 21 -27.10 -39.82 20.52
N GLY A 22 -28.23 -39.69 19.82
CA GLY A 22 -29.00 -40.83 19.30
C GLY A 22 -28.18 -41.75 18.38
N LYS A 23 -27.16 -41.21 17.70
CA LYS A 23 -26.21 -42.02 16.91
C LYS A 23 -25.19 -42.77 17.78
N LEU A 24 -24.78 -42.21 18.92
CA LEU A 24 -23.86 -42.87 19.86
C LEU A 24 -24.55 -43.92 20.73
N TYR A 25 -25.83 -43.71 21.01
CA TYR A 25 -26.66 -44.57 21.84
C TYR A 25 -27.82 -45.14 21.02
N PRO A 26 -27.59 -46.24 20.26
CA PRO A 26 -28.66 -46.97 19.60
C PRO A 26 -29.77 -47.31 20.62
N ASP A 27 -31.03 -47.14 20.20
CA ASP A 27 -32.25 -47.25 21.02
C ASP A 27 -32.49 -46.10 22.03
N GLY A 28 -31.65 -45.06 22.00
CA GLY A 28 -31.86 -43.82 22.74
C GLY A 28 -33.03 -43.02 22.19
N VAL A 29 -33.97 -42.65 23.06
CA VAL A 29 -35.15 -41.86 22.68
C VAL A 29 -34.97 -40.40 23.08
N PRO A 30 -34.87 -39.46 22.13
CA PRO A 30 -34.83 -38.03 22.41
C PRO A 30 -36.12 -37.58 23.10
N CYS A 31 -35.99 -36.90 24.23
CA CYS A 31 -37.09 -36.35 25.00
C CYS A 31 -36.72 -34.95 25.49
N PHE A 32 -37.58 -33.97 25.21
CA PHE A 32 -37.44 -32.66 25.84
C PHE A 32 -37.70 -32.77 27.35
N SER A 33 -36.92 -32.10 28.18
CA SER A 33 -37.15 -31.98 29.63
C SER A 33 -38.26 -30.98 30.00
N GLY A 34 -38.60 -30.09 29.07
CA GLY A 34 -39.62 -29.05 29.20
C GLY A 34 -40.09 -28.54 27.83
N SER A 35 -40.48 -27.26 27.73
CA SER A 35 -40.80 -26.63 26.45
C SER A 35 -39.54 -26.31 25.66
N ALA A 36 -39.48 -26.70 24.38
CA ALA A 36 -38.49 -26.20 23.43
C ALA A 36 -38.77 -24.74 23.04
N GLU A 37 -37.72 -24.03 22.62
CA GLU A 37 -37.83 -22.68 22.10
C GLU A 37 -38.74 -22.59 20.87
N ARG A 38 -39.23 -21.39 20.56
CA ARG A 38 -40.16 -21.19 19.43
C ARG A 38 -39.56 -21.63 18.10
N ASN A 39 -38.30 -21.26 17.84
CA ASN A 39 -37.63 -21.55 16.56
C ASN A 39 -37.49 -23.07 16.35
N VAL A 40 -37.09 -23.79 17.39
CA VAL A 40 -37.00 -25.26 17.41
C VAL A 40 -38.38 -25.89 17.20
N ARG A 41 -39.41 -25.41 17.89
CA ARG A 41 -40.79 -25.91 17.72
C ARG A 41 -41.29 -25.71 16.30
N ASP A 42 -41.06 -24.55 15.71
CA ASP A 42 -41.51 -24.24 14.36
C ASP A 42 -40.69 -24.98 13.29
N PHE A 43 -39.39 -25.19 13.52
CA PHE A 43 -38.55 -26.08 12.72
C PHE A 43 -39.05 -27.52 12.75
N LEU A 44 -39.33 -28.08 13.92
CA LEU A 44 -39.89 -29.43 14.07
C LEU A 44 -41.27 -29.56 13.44
N LYS A 45 -42.13 -28.53 13.51
CA LYS A 45 -43.42 -28.53 12.82
C LYS A 45 -43.30 -28.61 11.30
N ARG A 46 -42.28 -27.96 10.71
CA ARG A 46 -42.00 -28.01 9.26
C ARG A 46 -41.35 -29.31 8.82
N HIS A 47 -40.71 -30.03 9.75
CA HIS A 47 -39.95 -31.26 9.49
C HIS A 47 -40.46 -32.46 10.31
N ARG A 48 -41.78 -32.53 10.59
CA ARG A 48 -42.37 -33.55 11.47
C ARG A 48 -42.07 -34.99 11.06
N ASP A 49 -41.96 -35.22 9.76
CA ASP A 49 -41.74 -36.57 9.21
C ASP A 49 -40.28 -37.04 9.39
N ARG A 50 -39.37 -36.15 9.84
CA ARG A 50 -37.93 -36.42 9.92
C ARG A 50 -37.42 -36.57 11.36
N TRP A 51 -38.00 -35.85 12.31
CA TRP A 51 -37.49 -35.78 13.68
C TRP A 51 -38.58 -36.14 14.68
N THR A 52 -38.36 -37.20 15.45
CA THR A 52 -39.26 -37.59 16.55
C THR A 52 -38.58 -37.31 17.87
N VAL A 53 -39.06 -36.27 18.58
CA VAL A 53 -38.65 -35.94 19.95
C VAL A 53 -39.88 -36.01 20.84
N LEU A 54 -39.81 -36.81 21.90
CA LEU A 54 -40.91 -37.01 22.82
C LEU A 54 -41.00 -35.88 23.86
N THR A 55 -42.17 -35.77 24.46
CA THR A 55 -42.39 -34.94 25.66
C THR A 55 -42.37 -35.82 26.91
N PRO A 56 -42.08 -35.29 28.11
CA PRO A 56 -41.96 -36.10 29.33
C PRO A 56 -43.20 -36.96 29.63
N ARG A 57 -44.40 -36.50 29.23
CA ARG A 57 -45.67 -37.24 29.39
C ARG A 57 -45.73 -38.57 28.63
N LYS A 58 -44.86 -38.77 27.64
CA LYS A 58 -44.79 -40.00 26.82
C LYS A 58 -43.68 -40.94 27.29
N ILE A 59 -42.93 -40.57 28.32
CA ILE A 59 -41.86 -41.39 28.90
C ILE A 59 -42.40 -42.11 30.14
N ARG A 60 -42.20 -43.42 30.21
CA ARG A 60 -42.46 -44.21 31.42
C ARG A 60 -41.23 -44.13 32.32
N MET A 61 -41.26 -43.25 33.31
CA MET A 61 -40.12 -42.94 34.19
C MET A 61 -39.57 -44.17 34.90
N ASP A 62 -40.42 -45.14 35.24
CA ASP A 62 -40.02 -46.36 35.95
C ASP A 62 -39.24 -47.35 35.06
N GLU A 63 -39.38 -47.24 33.74
CA GLU A 63 -38.68 -48.10 32.79
C GLU A 63 -37.35 -47.52 32.30
N VAL A 64 -36.99 -46.30 32.72
CA VAL A 64 -35.72 -45.68 32.32
C VAL A 64 -34.57 -46.39 33.03
N THR A 65 -33.61 -46.86 32.25
CA THR A 65 -32.42 -47.59 32.75
C THR A 65 -31.13 -46.82 32.46
N GLN A 66 -31.17 -45.85 31.55
CA GLN A 66 -30.04 -44.99 31.23
C GLN A 66 -30.53 -43.60 30.79
N LEU A 67 -29.90 -42.56 31.31
CA LEU A 67 -30.18 -41.16 31.00
C LEU A 67 -28.95 -40.51 30.38
N ILE A 68 -29.08 -40.00 29.16
CA ILE A 68 -28.04 -39.25 28.47
C ILE A 68 -28.44 -37.79 28.48
N VAL A 69 -27.66 -36.98 29.18
CA VAL A 69 -27.86 -35.53 29.30
C VAL A 69 -26.88 -34.82 28.38
N VAL A 70 -27.40 -33.93 27.55
CA VAL A 70 -26.61 -33.12 26.62
C VAL A 70 -26.85 -31.64 26.86
N ASP A 71 -25.83 -30.81 26.61
CA ASP A 71 -25.91 -29.35 26.67
C ASP A 71 -26.33 -28.81 28.06
N THR A 72 -26.13 -29.60 29.11
CA THR A 72 -26.23 -29.15 30.49
C THR A 72 -25.59 -30.13 31.45
N ARG A 73 -24.93 -29.58 32.49
CA ARG A 73 -24.45 -30.34 33.64
C ARG A 73 -25.18 -30.06 34.95
N SER A 74 -26.25 -29.25 34.94
CA SER A 74 -27.01 -28.85 36.13
C SER A 74 -28.27 -29.71 36.32
N ILE A 75 -28.45 -30.26 37.52
CA ILE A 75 -29.63 -31.07 37.87
C ILE A 75 -30.90 -30.22 37.75
N ARG A 76 -30.87 -28.96 38.20
CA ARG A 76 -32.04 -28.07 38.18
C ARG A 76 -32.53 -27.76 36.77
N ARG A 77 -31.64 -27.78 35.78
CA ARG A 77 -32.00 -27.53 34.38
C ARG A 77 -32.74 -28.70 33.72
N LEU A 78 -32.79 -29.89 34.32
CA LEU A 78 -33.47 -31.07 33.78
C LEU A 78 -35.00 -31.09 33.97
N GLY A 79 -35.57 -30.11 34.68
CA GLY A 79 -37.02 -30.00 34.86
C GLY A 79 -37.67 -31.30 35.37
N VAL A 80 -38.65 -31.82 34.63
CA VAL A 80 -39.44 -33.00 35.02
C VAL A 80 -38.61 -34.29 35.08
N LEU A 81 -37.45 -34.33 34.41
CA LEU A 81 -36.56 -35.49 34.38
C LEU A 81 -35.49 -35.47 35.48
N ALA A 82 -35.38 -34.39 36.26
CA ALA A 82 -34.42 -34.28 37.36
C ALA A 82 -34.48 -35.45 38.37
N PRO A 83 -35.66 -36.01 38.76
CA PRO A 83 -35.72 -37.12 39.72
C PRO A 83 -35.09 -38.43 39.25
N LEU A 84 -34.78 -38.57 37.97
CA LEU A 84 -34.05 -39.74 37.45
C LEU A 84 -32.57 -39.70 37.84
N VAL A 85 -32.02 -38.51 38.11
CA VAL A 85 -30.65 -38.34 38.60
C VAL A 85 -30.61 -38.70 40.08
N GLY A 86 -29.77 -39.66 40.46
CA GLY A 86 -29.64 -40.17 41.83
C GLY A 86 -30.36 -41.50 42.10
N ARG A 87 -31.08 -42.04 41.12
CA ARG A 87 -31.59 -43.42 41.16
C ARG A 87 -30.45 -44.41 40.93
N THR A 88 -30.32 -45.42 41.79
CA THR A 88 -29.25 -46.43 41.68
C THR A 88 -29.44 -47.40 40.51
N ASP A 89 -30.66 -47.48 39.95
CA ASP A 89 -31.02 -48.31 38.81
C ASP A 89 -30.96 -47.57 37.46
N VAL A 90 -30.51 -46.30 37.45
CA VAL A 90 -30.37 -45.47 36.26
C VAL A 90 -28.91 -45.03 36.07
N ASP A 91 -28.33 -45.46 34.96
CA ASP A 91 -26.98 -45.03 34.56
C ASP A 91 -27.01 -43.66 33.86
N VAL A 92 -26.18 -42.70 34.26
CA VAL A 92 -26.23 -41.31 33.77
C VAL A 92 -24.96 -40.91 33.04
N HIS A 93 -25.11 -40.40 31.82
CA HIS A 93 -24.03 -39.85 31.00
C HIS A 93 -24.25 -38.36 30.72
N VAL A 94 -23.20 -37.54 30.77
CA VAL A 94 -23.27 -36.09 30.56
C VAL A 94 -22.30 -35.65 29.46
N TYR A 95 -22.80 -34.86 28.51
CA TYR A 95 -22.04 -34.13 27.49
C TYR A 95 -22.36 -32.65 27.61
N ASP A 96 -21.38 -31.82 27.95
CA ASP A 96 -21.62 -30.39 28.17
C ASP A 96 -20.36 -29.57 27.86
N HIS A 97 -20.52 -28.26 27.63
CA HIS A 97 -19.42 -27.33 27.39
C HIS A 97 -19.37 -26.17 28.41
N HIS A 98 -20.39 -26.08 29.27
CA HIS A 98 -20.50 -25.01 30.26
C HIS A 98 -19.50 -25.13 31.43
N PRO A 99 -19.10 -23.98 32.04
CA PRO A 99 -18.29 -23.95 33.25
C PRO A 99 -18.89 -24.76 34.41
N PRO A 100 -18.08 -25.16 35.41
CA PRO A 100 -18.57 -25.88 36.60
C PRO A 100 -19.70 -25.13 37.33
N CYS A 101 -20.68 -25.87 37.85
CA CYS A 101 -21.82 -25.34 38.58
C CYS A 101 -22.00 -26.03 39.94
N SER A 102 -22.74 -25.40 40.87
CA SER A 102 -22.90 -25.90 42.24
C SER A 102 -23.77 -27.15 42.38
N ASP A 103 -24.68 -27.38 41.42
CA ASP A 103 -25.64 -28.49 41.40
C ASP A 103 -25.34 -29.47 40.26
N GLU A 104 -24.06 -29.82 40.13
CA GLU A 104 -23.58 -30.66 39.05
C GLU A 104 -24.12 -32.09 39.11
N ILE A 105 -24.52 -32.63 37.95
CA ILE A 105 -24.98 -34.03 37.81
C ILE A 105 -23.83 -34.99 38.12
N ASP A 106 -24.05 -35.91 39.05
CA ASP A 106 -23.16 -37.05 39.26
C ASP A 106 -23.47 -38.12 38.22
N ALA A 107 -22.48 -38.48 37.41
CA ALA A 107 -22.63 -39.25 36.19
C ALA A 107 -21.48 -40.23 36.03
N SER A 108 -21.79 -41.46 35.60
CA SER A 108 -20.80 -42.52 35.36
C SER A 108 -19.88 -42.19 34.18
N LYS A 109 -20.35 -41.35 33.25
CA LYS A 109 -19.55 -40.80 32.15
C LYS A 109 -19.78 -39.30 32.02
N LYS A 110 -18.69 -38.53 32.02
CA LYS A 110 -18.69 -37.07 31.80
C LYS A 110 -17.74 -36.72 30.66
N VAL A 111 -18.27 -36.06 29.62
CA VAL A 111 -17.48 -35.47 28.54
C VAL A 111 -17.76 -33.98 28.58
N ILE A 112 -16.87 -33.24 29.24
CA ILE A 112 -17.06 -31.80 29.46
C ILE A 112 -15.80 -31.06 29.07
N GLU A 113 -15.88 -30.28 28.00
CA GLU A 113 -14.76 -29.57 27.42
C GLU A 113 -15.18 -28.19 26.92
N PRO A 114 -14.30 -27.16 26.99
CA PRO A 114 -14.64 -25.80 26.59
C PRO A 114 -14.63 -25.68 25.06
N VAL A 115 -15.77 -25.98 24.43
CA VAL A 115 -16.04 -25.77 23.00
C VAL A 115 -17.18 -24.77 22.82
N GLY A 116 -17.36 -24.29 21.59
CA GLY A 116 -18.37 -23.30 21.26
C GLY A 116 -19.80 -23.82 21.18
N ALA A 117 -20.01 -25.13 21.06
CA ALA A 117 -21.33 -25.79 21.11
C ALA A 117 -21.20 -27.24 21.63
N ALA A 118 -22.16 -27.72 22.41
CA ALA A 118 -22.15 -29.07 22.96
C ALA A 118 -22.19 -30.15 21.86
N VAL A 119 -22.88 -29.89 20.74
CA VAL A 119 -22.98 -30.85 19.63
C VAL A 119 -21.61 -31.15 19.00
N THR A 120 -20.65 -30.21 19.06
CA THR A 120 -19.27 -30.39 18.57
C THR A 120 -18.61 -31.60 19.25
N LEU A 121 -18.74 -31.73 20.58
CA LEU A 121 -18.15 -32.84 21.34
C LEU A 121 -18.73 -34.19 20.93
N ILE A 122 -20.04 -34.21 20.71
CA ILE A 122 -20.77 -35.43 20.37
C ILE A 122 -20.43 -35.84 18.93
N LEU A 123 -20.36 -34.90 17.99
CA LEU A 123 -20.00 -35.17 16.60
C LEU A 123 -18.59 -35.70 16.44
N GLU A 124 -17.63 -35.17 17.18
CA GLU A 124 -16.26 -35.70 17.15
C GLU A 124 -16.23 -37.17 17.52
N GLU A 125 -16.99 -37.59 18.54
CA GLU A 125 -17.11 -39.00 18.93
C GLU A 125 -17.89 -39.83 17.90
N VAL A 126 -18.95 -39.28 17.30
CA VAL A 126 -19.73 -39.94 16.22
C VAL A 126 -18.82 -40.23 15.03
N LEU A 127 -18.06 -39.24 14.57
CA LEU A 127 -17.14 -39.37 13.44
C LEU A 127 -15.94 -40.27 13.77
N ARG A 128 -15.41 -40.21 15.01
CA ARG A 128 -14.34 -41.10 15.48
C ARG A 128 -14.74 -42.57 15.44
N ARG A 129 -16.03 -42.89 15.66
CA ARG A 129 -16.59 -44.24 15.53
C ARG A 129 -16.95 -44.64 14.09
N GLY A 130 -16.68 -43.77 13.10
CA GLY A 130 -16.98 -44.03 11.70
C GLY A 130 -18.48 -43.96 11.36
N ILE A 131 -19.30 -43.31 12.20
CA ILE A 131 -20.74 -43.18 11.96
C ILE A 131 -20.98 -41.92 11.12
N ALA A 132 -21.44 -42.10 9.88
CA ALA A 132 -21.68 -40.98 8.97
C ALA A 132 -23.05 -40.31 9.22
N PRO A 133 -23.11 -38.96 9.33
CA PRO A 133 -24.35 -38.20 9.25
C PRO A 133 -24.96 -38.24 7.84
N THR A 134 -26.28 -38.27 7.75
CA THR A 134 -27.00 -37.96 6.51
C THR A 134 -26.93 -36.44 6.23
N PRO A 135 -27.14 -35.97 4.99
CA PRO A 135 -27.12 -34.53 4.67
C PRO A 135 -28.07 -33.67 5.52
N HIS A 136 -29.26 -34.21 5.86
CA HIS A 136 -30.23 -33.52 6.70
C HIS A 136 -29.80 -33.45 8.17
N GLU A 137 -29.18 -34.50 8.69
CA GLU A 137 -28.57 -34.49 10.03
C GLU A 137 -27.38 -33.53 10.07
N ALA A 138 -26.51 -33.57 9.05
CA ALA A 138 -25.38 -32.65 8.94
C ALA A 138 -25.83 -31.18 8.91
N THR A 139 -26.96 -30.88 8.26
CA THR A 139 -27.57 -29.54 8.27
C THR A 139 -28.07 -29.14 9.66
N LEU A 140 -28.74 -30.04 10.39
CA LEU A 140 -29.18 -29.79 11.76
C LEU A 140 -28.00 -29.60 12.72
N PHE A 141 -26.94 -30.40 12.57
CA PHE A 141 -25.74 -30.28 13.39
C PHE A 141 -25.01 -28.96 13.14
N ALA A 142 -24.86 -28.57 11.87
CA ALA A 142 -24.31 -27.27 11.52
C ALA A 142 -25.17 -26.10 12.06
N LEU A 143 -26.50 -26.25 12.07
CA LEU A 143 -27.41 -25.27 12.65
C LEU A 143 -27.21 -25.11 14.17
N GLY A 144 -27.05 -26.22 14.91
CA GLY A 144 -26.77 -26.18 16.36
C GLY A 144 -25.45 -25.49 16.68
N ILE A 145 -24.37 -25.84 15.95
CA ILE A 145 -23.07 -25.17 16.11
C ILE A 145 -23.20 -23.67 15.78
N TYR A 146 -23.87 -23.33 14.69
CA TYR A 146 -24.00 -21.94 14.25
C TYR A 146 -24.79 -21.08 15.24
N GLU A 147 -25.85 -21.59 15.85
CA GLU A 147 -26.65 -20.83 16.82
C GLU A 147 -25.84 -20.52 18.10
N ASP A 148 -25.24 -21.54 18.72
CA ASP A 148 -24.59 -21.37 20.03
C ASP A 148 -23.25 -20.63 19.95
N THR A 149 -22.57 -20.71 18.79
CA THR A 149 -21.36 -19.90 18.50
C THR A 149 -21.66 -18.48 18.00
N GLY A 150 -22.94 -18.12 17.85
CA GLY A 150 -23.37 -16.83 17.35
C GLY A 150 -23.03 -16.57 15.88
N GLY A 151 -22.91 -17.62 15.06
CA GLY A 151 -22.37 -17.54 13.71
C GLY A 151 -20.85 -17.58 13.67
N LEU A 152 -20.23 -18.32 14.61
CA LEU A 152 -18.79 -18.51 14.79
C LEU A 152 -18.01 -17.29 15.31
N ILE A 153 -18.69 -16.25 15.77
CA ILE A 153 -18.07 -14.98 16.20
C ILE A 153 -18.00 -14.81 17.72
N PHE A 154 -18.70 -15.64 18.50
CA PHE A 154 -18.65 -15.53 19.97
C PHE A 154 -17.27 -15.96 20.49
N GLY A 155 -16.80 -15.30 21.55
CA GLY A 155 -15.47 -15.53 22.12
C GLY A 155 -15.23 -16.93 22.68
N GLY A 156 -16.30 -17.71 22.92
CA GLY A 156 -16.23 -19.12 23.31
C GLY A 156 -16.05 -20.10 22.13
N THR A 157 -16.12 -19.62 20.88
CA THR A 157 -15.95 -20.44 19.68
C THR A 157 -14.51 -20.93 19.56
N THR A 158 -14.34 -22.23 19.32
CA THR A 158 -13.02 -22.85 19.21
C THR A 158 -12.73 -23.36 17.80
N LYS A 159 -11.46 -23.66 17.53
CA LYS A 159 -11.03 -24.30 16.27
C LYS A 159 -11.84 -25.57 15.94
N ARG A 160 -12.26 -26.32 16.96
CA ARG A 160 -13.02 -27.57 16.80
C ARG A 160 -14.40 -27.32 16.19
N ASP A 161 -15.04 -26.21 16.54
CA ASP A 161 -16.34 -25.81 15.99
C ASP A 161 -16.22 -25.48 14.49
N TYR A 162 -15.16 -24.77 14.09
CA TYR A 162 -14.85 -24.51 12.68
C TYR A 162 -14.58 -25.81 11.91
N GLU A 163 -13.81 -26.74 12.48
CA GLU A 163 -13.52 -28.02 11.86
C GLU A 163 -14.79 -28.85 11.69
N MET A 164 -15.68 -28.89 12.69
CA MET A 164 -16.95 -29.60 12.57
C MET A 164 -17.89 -28.97 11.55
N MET A 165 -17.93 -27.64 11.43
CA MET A 165 -18.67 -26.98 10.36
C MET A 165 -18.16 -27.40 8.97
N CYS A 166 -16.83 -27.40 8.77
CA CYS A 166 -16.23 -27.91 7.53
C CYS A 166 -16.61 -29.38 7.27
N ARG A 167 -16.53 -30.25 8.28
CA ARG A 167 -16.95 -31.65 8.16
C ARG A 167 -18.42 -31.80 7.81
N MET A 168 -19.32 -31.05 8.44
CA MET A 168 -20.75 -31.13 8.13
C MET A 168 -21.02 -30.72 6.68
N ARG A 169 -20.27 -29.74 6.15
CA ARG A 169 -20.34 -29.39 4.73
C ARG A 169 -19.89 -30.53 3.81
N GLU A 170 -18.83 -31.27 4.19
CA GLU A 170 -18.39 -32.48 3.47
C GLU A 170 -19.47 -33.57 3.44
N TYR A 171 -20.24 -33.73 4.52
CA TYR A 171 -21.38 -34.64 4.60
C TYR A 171 -22.67 -34.10 3.94
N GLY A 172 -22.60 -32.97 3.24
CA GLY A 172 -23.70 -32.42 2.45
C GLY A 172 -24.63 -31.47 3.20
N ALA A 173 -24.19 -30.85 4.30
CA ALA A 173 -24.98 -29.84 5.00
C ALA A 173 -25.30 -28.63 4.10
N ASP A 174 -26.56 -28.21 4.09
CA ASP A 174 -27.02 -27.03 3.36
C ASP A 174 -26.99 -25.79 4.25
N PHE A 175 -25.91 -25.03 4.15
CA PHE A 175 -25.71 -23.82 4.95
C PHE A 175 -26.66 -22.67 4.56
N THR A 176 -27.30 -22.73 3.38
CA THR A 176 -28.25 -21.68 2.96
C THR A 176 -29.52 -21.69 3.79
N LEU A 177 -29.85 -22.82 4.43
CA LEU A 177 -31.02 -22.96 5.28
C LEU A 177 -30.78 -22.43 6.70
N ILE A 178 -29.53 -22.31 7.14
CA ILE A 178 -29.16 -21.93 8.51
C ILE A 178 -29.67 -20.52 8.86
N PRO A 179 -29.39 -19.45 8.09
CA PRO A 179 -29.93 -18.12 8.38
C PRO A 179 -31.46 -18.11 8.39
N SER A 180 -32.11 -18.82 7.47
CA SER A 180 -33.58 -18.86 7.39
C SER A 180 -34.27 -19.58 8.56
N ALA A 181 -33.56 -20.52 9.21
CA ALA A 181 -34.05 -21.27 10.36
C ALA A 181 -33.89 -20.48 11.67
N ILE A 182 -32.84 -19.65 11.76
CA ILE A 182 -32.57 -18.77 12.92
C ILE A 182 -33.35 -17.45 12.79
N GLU A 183 -33.44 -16.88 11.58
CA GLU A 183 -34.19 -15.65 11.26
C GLU A 183 -35.66 -15.92 10.95
N MET A 184 -36.37 -16.66 11.80
CA MET A 184 -37.83 -16.69 11.72
C MET A 184 -38.38 -15.29 12.02
N GLY A 185 -38.88 -14.63 10.97
CA GLY A 185 -39.20 -13.21 10.95
C GLY A 185 -40.11 -12.73 12.09
N LEU A 186 -39.91 -11.46 12.46
CA LEU A 186 -40.68 -10.74 13.47
C LEU A 186 -42.20 -10.89 13.22
N SER A 187 -42.95 -11.24 14.26
CA SER A 187 -44.41 -11.17 14.29
C SER A 187 -44.91 -9.73 14.16
N ALA A 188 -46.21 -9.53 13.91
CA ALA A 188 -46.78 -8.20 13.75
C ALA A 188 -46.68 -7.32 15.02
N SER A 189 -46.65 -7.90 16.22
CA SER A 189 -46.41 -7.17 17.48
C SER A 189 -44.94 -6.80 17.63
N GLU A 190 -44.03 -7.71 17.29
CA GLU A 190 -42.57 -7.50 17.34
C GLU A 190 -42.10 -6.46 16.30
N ARG A 191 -42.65 -6.46 15.08
CA ARG A 191 -42.39 -5.41 14.07
C ARG A 191 -42.82 -4.04 14.57
N ARG A 192 -44.06 -3.92 15.05
CA ARG A 192 -44.58 -2.67 15.61
C ARG A 192 -43.76 -2.17 16.79
N MET A 193 -43.23 -3.07 17.60
CA MET A 193 -42.34 -2.70 18.69
C MET A 193 -40.99 -2.20 18.19
N MET A 194 -40.38 -2.89 17.21
CA MET A 194 -39.14 -2.43 16.59
C MET A 194 -39.32 -1.06 15.93
N ASP A 195 -40.39 -0.88 15.14
CA ASP A 195 -40.72 0.39 14.47
C ASP A 195 -40.83 1.51 15.51
N LYS A 196 -41.60 1.29 16.60
CA LYS A 196 -41.70 2.27 17.70
C LYS A 196 -40.37 2.58 18.39
N LEU A 197 -39.51 1.57 18.57
CA LEU A 197 -38.21 1.78 19.20
C LEU A 197 -37.26 2.56 18.31
N VAL A 198 -37.30 2.33 16.99
CA VAL A 198 -36.52 3.10 16.01
C VAL A 198 -37.06 4.53 15.89
N GLU A 199 -38.37 4.70 15.78
CA GLU A 199 -39.03 6.02 15.65
C GLU A 199 -38.80 6.92 16.88
N ASN A 200 -38.78 6.34 18.07
CA ASN A 200 -38.58 7.09 19.33
C ASN A 200 -37.12 7.10 19.81
N ALA A 201 -36.18 6.61 19.00
CA ALA A 201 -34.77 6.67 19.36
C ALA A 201 -34.23 8.09 19.18
N TRP A 202 -33.42 8.54 20.12
CA TRP A 202 -32.59 9.74 19.95
C TRP A 202 -31.16 9.46 20.39
N GLU A 203 -30.24 10.21 19.82
CA GLU A 203 -28.81 10.01 20.00
C GLU A 203 -28.19 11.19 20.74
N ARG A 204 -27.19 10.89 21.58
CA ARG A 204 -26.28 11.89 22.14
C ARG A 204 -24.86 11.38 22.07
N TYR A 205 -23.93 12.31 21.87
CA TYR A 205 -22.51 12.05 21.97
C TYR A 205 -22.07 12.49 23.37
N ILE A 206 -21.62 11.53 24.18
CA ILE A 206 -21.21 11.77 25.56
C ILE A 206 -19.79 11.24 25.73
N ALA A 207 -18.83 12.12 26.05
CA ALA A 207 -17.41 11.79 26.17
C ALA A 207 -16.81 11.04 24.95
N GLY A 208 -17.33 11.33 23.75
CA GLY A 208 -16.91 10.70 22.49
C GLY A 208 -17.58 9.36 22.17
N ALA A 209 -18.42 8.82 23.06
CA ALA A 209 -19.23 7.63 22.78
C ALA A 209 -20.60 8.02 22.20
N ARG A 210 -21.08 7.26 21.20
CA ARG A 210 -22.43 7.40 20.64
C ARG A 210 -23.43 6.65 21.53
N VAL A 211 -24.23 7.39 22.30
CA VAL A 211 -25.23 6.85 23.22
C VAL A 211 -26.61 7.03 22.62
N VAL A 212 -27.37 5.96 22.50
CA VAL A 212 -28.74 5.97 21.97
C VAL A 212 -29.72 5.65 23.07
N PHE A 213 -30.75 6.46 23.19
CA PHE A 213 -31.84 6.27 24.12
C PHE A 213 -33.12 6.01 23.32
N THR A 214 -33.96 5.10 23.78
CA THR A 214 -35.25 4.82 23.12
C THR A 214 -36.32 4.42 24.12
N MET A 215 -37.56 4.82 23.83
CA MET A 215 -38.71 4.46 24.66
C MET A 215 -39.89 3.97 23.84
N ALA A 216 -40.67 3.07 24.43
CA ALA A 216 -41.92 2.62 23.82
C ALA A 216 -42.97 2.24 24.87
N ALA A 217 -44.23 2.24 24.44
CA ALA A 217 -45.34 1.64 25.17
C ALA A 217 -46.13 0.73 24.21
N VAL A 218 -46.37 -0.51 24.65
CA VAL A 218 -47.10 -1.54 23.89
C VAL A 218 -48.11 -2.23 24.78
N ASP A 219 -49.28 -2.56 24.22
CA ASP A 219 -50.44 -3.08 24.96
C ASP A 219 -50.33 -4.58 25.28
N SER A 220 -49.41 -5.29 24.63
CA SER A 220 -49.17 -6.73 24.79
C SER A 220 -47.72 -7.00 25.16
N TYR A 221 -47.46 -7.98 26.03
CA TYR A 221 -46.11 -8.44 26.31
C TYR A 221 -45.41 -8.95 25.03
N VAL A 222 -44.18 -8.49 24.80
CA VAL A 222 -43.31 -8.93 23.71
C VAL A 222 -42.06 -9.56 24.31
N GLU A 223 -41.87 -10.84 24.03
CA GLU A 223 -40.72 -11.60 24.50
C GLU A 223 -39.43 -11.18 23.76
N GLY A 224 -38.29 -11.21 24.45
CA GLY A 224 -37.00 -10.97 23.81
C GLY A 224 -36.59 -9.51 23.58
N LEU A 225 -37.11 -8.54 24.36
CA LEU A 225 -36.69 -7.11 24.29
C LEU A 225 -35.16 -6.91 24.21
N SER A 226 -34.39 -7.74 24.91
CA SER A 226 -32.92 -7.77 24.88
C SER A 226 -32.34 -7.89 23.46
N LEU A 227 -32.96 -8.69 22.60
CA LEU A 227 -32.53 -8.90 21.21
C LEU A 227 -32.85 -7.65 20.35
N PHE A 228 -34.00 -7.01 20.59
CA PHE A 228 -34.36 -5.76 19.91
C PHE A 228 -33.36 -4.65 20.24
N VAL A 229 -33.01 -4.50 21.52
CA VAL A 229 -32.04 -3.49 21.97
C VAL A 229 -30.63 -3.78 21.45
N HIS A 230 -30.25 -5.05 21.33
CA HIS A 230 -29.01 -5.44 20.66
C HIS A 230 -29.01 -5.04 19.17
N ARG A 231 -30.08 -5.38 18.43
CA ARG A 231 -30.23 -4.98 17.02
C ARG A 231 -30.26 -3.47 16.83
N LEU A 232 -30.85 -2.73 17.77
CA LEU A 232 -30.84 -1.25 17.74
C LEU A 232 -29.44 -0.70 17.92
N ARG A 233 -28.62 -1.28 18.80
CA ARG A 233 -27.21 -0.87 18.94
C ARG A 233 -26.47 -1.03 17.62
N ASP A 234 -26.66 -2.15 16.94
CA ASP A 234 -25.98 -2.40 15.67
C ASP A 234 -26.55 -1.51 14.54
N PHE A 235 -27.88 -1.33 14.49
CA PHE A 235 -28.57 -0.46 13.53
C PHE A 235 -28.12 1.00 13.65
N PHE A 236 -28.04 1.53 14.86
CA PHE A 236 -27.55 2.88 15.12
C PHE A 236 -26.01 2.94 15.22
N SER A 237 -25.28 1.82 15.07
CA SER A 237 -23.83 1.77 15.32
C SER A 237 -23.43 2.47 16.62
N ALA A 238 -24.20 2.23 17.68
CA ALA A 238 -24.08 2.91 18.96
C ALA A 238 -23.07 2.20 19.87
N ASP A 239 -22.33 2.96 20.67
CA ASP A 239 -21.45 2.42 21.70
C ASP A 239 -22.24 1.99 22.94
N VAL A 240 -23.33 2.70 23.24
CA VAL A 240 -24.26 2.40 24.33
C VAL A 240 -25.70 2.58 23.85
N VAL A 241 -26.59 1.65 24.19
CA VAL A 241 -28.04 1.79 24.02
C VAL A 241 -28.76 1.57 25.33
N LEU A 242 -29.64 2.50 25.68
CA LEU A 242 -30.56 2.39 26.80
C LEU A 242 -32.01 2.44 26.30
N SER A 243 -32.76 1.38 26.61
CA SER A 243 -34.16 1.27 26.22
C SER A 243 -35.05 1.17 27.45
N ALA A 244 -36.18 1.89 27.45
CA ALA A 244 -37.23 1.73 28.44
C ALA A 244 -38.57 1.46 27.75
N VAL A 245 -39.15 0.28 27.97
CA VAL A 245 -40.40 -0.14 27.31
C VAL A 245 -41.46 -0.51 28.33
N ARG A 246 -42.64 0.10 28.22
CA ARG A 246 -43.81 -0.24 29.04
C ARG A 246 -44.64 -1.33 28.36
N MET A 247 -44.86 -2.43 29.07
CA MET A 247 -45.71 -3.55 28.66
C MET A 247 -46.53 -4.03 29.85
N GLU A 248 -47.84 -4.26 29.68
CA GLU A 248 -48.73 -4.84 30.71
C GLU A 248 -48.58 -4.20 32.11
N GLY A 249 -48.47 -2.87 32.17
CA GLY A 249 -48.35 -2.12 33.43
C GLY A 249 -46.98 -2.12 34.10
N ARG A 250 -45.97 -2.77 33.52
CA ARG A 250 -44.57 -2.75 33.98
C ARG A 250 -43.66 -2.08 32.96
N THR A 251 -42.56 -1.50 33.43
CA THR A 251 -41.55 -0.89 32.55
C THR A 251 -40.26 -1.68 32.62
N TYR A 252 -39.85 -2.19 31.47
CA TYR A 252 -38.64 -2.97 31.27
C TYR A 252 -37.54 -2.04 30.75
N VAL A 253 -36.42 -2.00 31.47
CA VAL A 253 -35.26 -1.19 31.12
C VAL A 253 -34.14 -2.13 30.71
N VAL A 254 -33.58 -1.93 29.52
CA VAL A 254 -32.49 -2.77 29.00
C VAL A 254 -31.36 -1.88 28.53
N GLY A 255 -30.15 -2.19 29.02
CA GLY A 255 -28.92 -1.54 28.64
C GLY A 255 -28.00 -2.48 27.87
N ARG A 256 -27.37 -1.94 26.83
CA ARG A 256 -26.28 -2.58 26.08
C ARG A 256 -25.14 -1.59 25.91
N SER A 257 -23.91 -2.05 26.07
CA SER A 257 -22.71 -1.23 26.00
C SER A 257 -21.56 -2.03 25.38
N ARG A 258 -20.67 -1.34 24.66
CA ARG A 258 -19.38 -1.91 24.24
C ARG A 258 -18.47 -2.08 25.45
N GLN A 259 -17.51 -2.99 25.33
CA GLN A 259 -16.51 -3.21 26.37
C GLN A 259 -15.75 -1.91 26.68
N ASN A 260 -15.56 -1.63 27.97
CA ASN A 260 -14.79 -0.49 28.48
C ASN A 260 -15.35 0.91 28.12
N VAL A 261 -16.62 1.03 27.71
CA VAL A 261 -17.27 2.34 27.48
C VAL A 261 -18.12 2.75 28.69
N LEU A 262 -19.06 1.90 29.09
CA LEU A 262 -19.95 2.11 30.24
C LEU A 262 -20.36 0.77 30.84
N ASP A 263 -20.27 0.63 32.17
CA ASP A 263 -20.81 -0.51 32.90
C ASP A 263 -22.32 -0.36 33.11
N VAL A 264 -23.12 -0.95 32.21
CA VAL A 264 -24.59 -0.87 32.29
C VAL A 264 -25.17 -1.66 33.46
N SER A 265 -24.43 -2.62 34.03
CA SER A 265 -24.90 -3.39 35.19
C SER A 265 -24.88 -2.52 36.44
N SER A 266 -23.81 -1.74 36.63
CA SER A 266 -23.69 -0.77 37.71
C SER A 266 -24.73 0.35 37.55
N LEU A 267 -24.97 0.81 36.32
CA LEU A 267 -25.99 1.83 36.01
C LEU A 267 -27.41 1.40 36.39
N LEU A 268 -27.80 0.15 36.08
CA LEU A 268 -29.18 -0.33 36.29
C LEU A 268 -29.42 -0.95 37.69
N LYS A 269 -28.37 -1.19 38.48
CA LYS A 269 -28.45 -1.74 39.83
C LYS A 269 -29.39 -0.96 40.78
N PRO A 270 -29.42 0.40 40.78
CA PRO A 270 -30.37 1.17 41.61
C PRO A 270 -31.85 0.94 41.26
N LEU A 271 -32.13 0.46 40.05
CA LEU A 271 -33.49 0.11 39.59
C LEU A 271 -33.84 -1.36 39.89
N GLY A 272 -32.99 -2.07 40.65
CA GLY A 272 -33.13 -3.51 40.89
C GLY A 272 -32.72 -4.37 39.70
N GLY A 273 -31.93 -3.82 38.77
CA GLY A 273 -31.44 -4.52 37.59
C GLY A 273 -30.25 -5.45 37.85
N GLY A 274 -30.10 -6.45 36.99
CA GLY A 274 -29.00 -7.41 37.02
C GLY A 274 -28.46 -7.72 35.62
N GLY A 275 -27.23 -8.24 35.56
CA GLY A 275 -26.55 -8.61 34.31
C GLY A 275 -25.03 -8.49 34.39
N HIS A 276 -24.40 -8.25 33.24
CA HIS A 276 -22.96 -8.05 33.06
C HIS A 276 -22.66 -6.60 32.62
N PRO A 277 -21.41 -6.13 32.72
CA PRO A 277 -21.06 -4.75 32.36
C PRO A 277 -21.44 -4.30 30.95
N GLN A 278 -21.55 -5.23 30.00
CA GLN A 278 -21.96 -4.95 28.60
C GLN A 278 -23.48 -5.09 28.37
N ALA A 279 -24.19 -5.74 29.29
CA ALA A 279 -25.55 -6.19 29.08
C ALA A 279 -26.30 -6.34 30.40
N ALA A 280 -27.26 -5.46 30.66
CA ALA A 280 -28.05 -5.49 31.89
C ALA A 280 -29.53 -5.21 31.62
N SER A 281 -30.40 -5.65 32.53
CA SER A 281 -31.83 -5.38 32.47
C SER A 281 -32.43 -5.15 33.85
N ALA A 282 -33.47 -4.32 33.94
CA ALA A 282 -34.24 -4.04 35.15
C ALA A 282 -35.74 -4.03 34.83
N THR A 283 -36.57 -4.40 35.80
CA THR A 283 -38.03 -4.30 35.69
C THR A 283 -38.55 -3.41 36.81
N VAL A 284 -39.30 -2.36 36.45
CA VAL A 284 -39.79 -1.35 37.39
C VAL A 284 -41.31 -1.25 37.31
N SER A 285 -41.96 -1.25 38.47
CA SER A 285 -43.41 -1.12 38.60
C SER A 285 -43.86 0.33 38.35
N ASP A 286 -44.81 0.52 37.43
CA ASP A 286 -45.60 1.75 37.23
C ASP A 286 -44.85 3.10 37.18
N ARG A 287 -43.65 3.13 36.56
CA ARG A 287 -42.92 4.37 36.26
C ARG A 287 -42.95 4.69 34.77
N SER A 288 -43.02 5.98 34.40
CA SER A 288 -43.01 6.39 32.99
C SER A 288 -41.65 6.09 32.36
N PRO A 289 -41.57 5.41 31.19
CA PRO A 289 -40.32 5.16 30.48
C PRO A 289 -39.46 6.42 30.28
N GLN A 290 -40.12 7.54 29.96
CA GLN A 290 -39.45 8.83 29.73
C GLN A 290 -38.73 9.35 30.98
N ARG A 291 -39.38 9.26 32.16
CA ARG A 291 -38.77 9.71 33.42
C ARG A 291 -37.56 8.85 33.81
N ILE A 292 -37.61 7.55 33.50
CA ILE A 292 -36.49 6.65 33.78
C ILE A 292 -35.30 7.01 32.89
N LEU A 293 -35.51 7.20 31.58
CA LEU A 293 -34.41 7.52 30.67
C LEU A 293 -33.77 8.87 30.97
N LEU A 294 -34.55 9.90 31.29
CA LEU A 294 -34.01 11.20 31.71
C LEU A 294 -33.12 11.10 32.95
N SER A 295 -33.47 10.24 33.91
CA SER A 295 -32.64 10.01 35.09
C SER A 295 -31.36 9.25 34.77
N LEU A 296 -31.43 8.28 33.85
CA LEU A 296 -30.28 7.49 33.44
C LEU A 296 -29.31 8.31 32.58
N GLU A 297 -29.84 9.20 31.74
CA GLU A 297 -29.05 10.08 30.88
C GLU A 297 -28.03 10.91 31.68
N ASN A 298 -28.46 11.56 32.77
CA ASN A 298 -27.55 12.31 33.64
C ASN A 298 -26.47 11.43 34.28
N GLN A 299 -26.81 10.19 34.65
CA GLN A 299 -25.86 9.25 35.25
C GLN A 299 -24.85 8.70 34.22
N VAL A 300 -25.26 8.58 32.96
CA VAL A 300 -24.35 8.20 31.88
C VAL A 300 -23.28 9.27 31.67
N GLU A 301 -23.63 10.55 31.76
CA GLU A 301 -22.65 11.65 31.65
C GLU A 301 -21.53 11.57 32.71
N GLU A 302 -21.83 11.06 33.92
CA GLU A 302 -20.85 10.92 35.00
C GLU A 302 -20.01 9.63 34.91
N LEU A 303 -20.59 8.55 34.39
CA LEU A 303 -20.01 7.18 34.46
C LEU A 303 -19.31 6.74 33.18
N ILE A 304 -19.50 7.44 32.07
CA ILE A 304 -18.93 7.04 30.78
C ILE A 304 -17.42 7.32 30.74
N THR A 305 -16.65 6.35 30.25
CA THR A 305 -15.19 6.53 30.11
C THR A 305 -14.89 7.22 28.77
N PRO A 306 -14.04 8.26 28.73
CA PRO A 306 -13.69 8.94 27.48
C PRO A 306 -13.06 7.96 26.48
N VAL A 307 -13.68 7.82 25.31
CA VAL A 307 -13.26 6.84 24.29
C VAL A 307 -11.95 7.28 23.60
N MET A 308 -11.58 8.56 23.68
CA MET A 308 -10.36 9.10 23.09
C MET A 308 -9.90 10.40 23.80
N THR A 309 -8.61 10.49 24.14
CA THR A 309 -8.00 11.64 24.83
C THR A 309 -7.17 12.50 23.89
N VAL A 310 -6.87 13.74 24.28
CA VAL A 310 -5.99 14.65 23.52
C VAL A 310 -4.62 14.03 23.25
N SER A 311 -4.04 13.27 24.20
CA SER A 311 -2.78 12.57 23.97
C SER A 311 -2.82 11.56 22.82
N GLY A 312 -4.00 11.00 22.52
CA GLY A 312 -4.17 10.03 21.43
C GLY A 312 -4.21 10.66 20.04
N ILE A 313 -4.34 11.98 19.94
CA ILE A 313 -4.52 12.69 18.66
C ILE A 313 -3.55 13.86 18.45
N MET A 314 -2.80 14.26 19.48
CA MET A 314 -1.85 15.36 19.40
C MET A 314 -0.63 15.00 18.56
N THR A 315 0.00 16.01 17.97
CA THR A 315 1.36 15.86 17.40
C THR A 315 2.40 16.00 18.50
N SER A 316 3.31 15.03 18.61
CA SER A 316 4.39 14.97 19.60
C SER A 316 5.64 14.29 19.01
N PRO A 317 6.86 14.75 19.32
CA PRO A 317 7.17 15.98 20.06
C PRO A 317 6.79 17.23 19.24
N VAL A 318 6.37 18.30 19.92
CA VAL A 318 6.04 19.57 19.25
C VAL A 318 7.30 20.40 19.03
N MET A 319 7.49 20.91 17.82
CA MET A 319 8.56 21.87 17.55
C MET A 319 8.17 23.26 18.03
N ALA A 320 9.03 23.83 18.86
CA ALA A 320 8.92 25.19 19.38
C ALA A 320 10.11 26.05 18.91
N VAL A 321 9.99 27.35 19.06
CA VAL A 321 11.06 28.34 18.85
C VAL A 321 11.33 29.09 20.14
N ASP A 322 12.58 29.48 20.38
CA ASP A 322 12.91 30.36 21.50
C ASP A 322 12.46 31.80 21.21
N GLU A 323 12.15 32.55 22.26
CA GLU A 323 11.70 33.95 22.19
C GLU A 323 12.62 34.91 21.44
N ASP A 324 13.92 34.67 21.54
CA ASP A 324 15.00 35.48 20.96
C ASP A 324 15.31 35.09 19.52
N SER A 325 14.61 34.08 18.98
CA SER A 325 14.67 33.74 17.56
C SER A 325 14.13 34.88 16.70
N SER A 326 14.73 35.10 15.53
CA SER A 326 14.24 36.10 14.59
C SER A 326 12.96 35.64 13.87
N VAL A 327 12.15 36.60 13.40
CA VAL A 327 10.99 36.35 12.52
C VAL A 327 11.41 35.54 11.28
N ASN A 328 12.56 35.84 10.68
CA ASN A 328 13.11 35.12 9.54
C ASN A 328 13.44 33.66 9.87
N ASP A 329 13.99 33.40 11.05
CA ASP A 329 14.32 32.03 11.47
C ASP A 329 13.05 31.23 11.80
N ALA A 330 12.09 31.83 12.50
CA ALA A 330 10.78 31.20 12.71
C ALA A 330 10.06 30.94 11.38
N TYR A 331 10.15 31.86 10.41
CA TYR A 331 9.56 31.70 9.08
C TYR A 331 10.22 30.57 8.29
N ARG A 332 11.55 30.50 8.34
CA ARG A 332 12.33 29.40 7.78
C ARG A 332 11.93 28.09 8.42
N ILE A 333 11.78 28.01 9.74
CA ILE A 333 11.33 26.80 10.45
C ILE A 333 9.92 26.42 9.99
N MET A 334 8.96 27.36 9.93
CA MET A 334 7.59 27.06 9.46
C MET A 334 7.55 26.56 8.03
N LEU A 335 8.27 27.19 7.10
CA LEU A 335 8.38 26.71 5.71
C LEU A 335 9.10 25.37 5.63
N ARG A 336 10.23 25.26 6.34
CA ARG A 336 11.08 24.08 6.38
C ARG A 336 10.40 22.90 7.02
N TYR A 337 9.39 23.06 7.86
CA TYR A 337 8.68 21.94 8.48
C TYR A 337 7.21 21.82 8.06
N GLY A 338 6.71 22.76 7.25
CA GLY A 338 5.32 22.78 6.79
C GLY A 338 4.33 23.13 7.89
N HIS A 339 4.79 23.79 8.96
CA HIS A 339 3.96 24.18 10.09
C HIS A 339 3.31 25.54 9.85
N SER A 340 2.11 25.72 10.40
CA SER A 340 1.36 26.98 10.30
C SER A 340 1.37 27.78 11.61
N ALA A 341 1.97 27.23 12.67
CA ALA A 341 2.36 27.91 13.89
C ALA A 341 3.42 27.10 14.64
N LEU A 342 4.09 27.79 15.55
CA LEU A 342 5.08 27.25 16.46
C LEU A 342 4.78 27.80 17.86
N PRO A 343 4.73 26.94 18.89
CA PRO A 343 4.85 27.39 20.27
C PRO A 343 6.17 28.16 20.46
N VAL A 344 6.12 29.20 21.27
CA VAL A 344 7.28 30.00 21.66
C VAL A 344 7.62 29.68 23.10
N THR A 345 8.88 29.34 23.36
CA THR A 345 9.36 28.90 24.66
C THR A 345 10.42 29.82 25.25
N ARG A 346 10.40 29.96 26.57
CA ARG A 346 11.45 30.61 27.39
C ARG A 346 12.07 29.56 28.27
N ARG A 347 13.32 29.15 28.01
CA ARG A 347 14.01 28.13 28.83
C ARG A 347 13.22 26.82 28.98
N GLY A 348 12.44 26.45 27.96
CA GLY A 348 11.58 25.26 27.96
C GLY A 348 10.11 25.50 28.36
N ASP A 349 9.80 26.64 28.99
CA ASP A 349 8.43 26.98 29.39
C ASP A 349 7.67 27.63 28.23
N LEU A 350 6.42 27.21 28.01
CA LEU A 350 5.56 27.81 27.00
C LEU A 350 5.15 29.23 27.41
N ILE A 351 5.57 30.24 26.62
CA ILE A 351 5.25 31.65 26.86
C ILE A 351 4.35 32.26 25.78
N GLY A 352 4.35 31.68 24.58
CA GLY A 352 3.63 32.25 23.45
C GLY A 352 3.36 31.28 22.32
N LEU A 353 2.68 31.79 21.29
CA LEU A 353 2.41 31.07 20.06
C LEU A 353 2.54 32.04 18.90
N ILE A 354 3.35 31.71 17.90
CA ILE A 354 3.48 32.51 16.70
C ILE A 354 2.91 31.75 15.51
N THR A 355 2.06 32.40 14.71
CA THR A 355 1.45 31.79 13.53
C THR A 355 2.08 32.29 12.24
N ARG A 356 1.91 31.52 11.16
CA ARG A 356 2.38 31.93 9.83
C ARG A 356 1.81 33.28 9.40
N LYS A 357 0.57 33.59 9.77
CA LYS A 357 -0.08 34.87 9.47
C LYS A 357 0.62 36.05 10.18
N ASP A 358 1.12 35.82 11.38
CA ASP A 358 1.84 36.85 12.16
C ASP A 358 3.21 37.11 11.53
N LEU A 359 3.91 36.04 11.13
CA LEU A 359 5.19 36.15 10.43
C LEU A 359 5.05 36.76 9.02
N ASP A 360 4.04 36.36 8.23
CA ASP A 360 3.78 36.94 6.89
C ASP A 360 3.56 38.46 7.00
N LYS A 361 2.82 38.91 8.03
CA LYS A 361 2.63 40.35 8.30
C LYS A 361 3.93 41.03 8.70
N ALA A 362 4.69 40.44 9.64
CA ALA A 362 5.97 40.99 10.07
C ALA A 362 6.93 41.15 8.87
N GLN A 363 6.99 40.15 7.98
CA GLN A 363 7.85 40.17 6.80
C GLN A 363 7.40 41.18 5.75
N LEU A 364 6.09 41.31 5.49
CA LEU A 364 5.53 42.35 4.61
C LEU A 364 5.87 43.77 5.06
N HIS A 365 6.01 43.98 6.37
CA HIS A 365 6.38 45.27 6.95
C HIS A 365 7.89 45.43 7.19
N GLY A 366 8.71 44.49 6.74
CA GLY A 366 10.17 44.58 6.82
C GLY A 366 10.78 44.19 8.17
N TYR A 367 10.01 43.59 9.09
CA TYR A 367 10.46 43.16 10.41
C TYR A 367 11.06 41.74 10.44
N GLY A 368 11.77 41.34 9.38
CA GLY A 368 12.34 39.99 9.28
C GLY A 368 13.39 39.67 10.35
N GLU A 369 14.13 40.67 10.83
CA GLU A 369 15.18 40.51 11.85
C GLU A 369 14.68 40.76 13.28
N ALA A 370 13.41 41.17 13.45
CA ALA A 370 12.84 41.40 14.76
C ALA A 370 12.63 40.08 15.52
N MET A 371 12.54 40.14 16.85
CA MET A 371 12.41 38.94 17.67
C MET A 371 10.99 38.38 17.61
N VAL A 372 10.86 37.06 17.71
CA VAL A 372 9.57 36.36 17.73
C VAL A 372 8.70 36.83 18.89
N GLU A 373 9.29 37.16 20.04
CA GLU A 373 8.53 37.68 21.20
C GLU A 373 7.75 38.96 20.89
N GLU A 374 8.21 39.79 19.95
CA GLU A 374 7.53 41.04 19.58
C GLU A 374 6.24 40.82 18.76
N PHE A 375 6.09 39.65 18.14
CA PHE A 375 4.99 39.33 17.21
C PHE A 375 4.14 38.12 17.65
N MET A 376 4.56 37.40 18.69
CA MET A 376 3.84 36.24 19.20
C MET A 376 2.55 36.64 19.92
N THR A 377 1.62 35.71 20.03
CA THR A 377 0.49 35.84 20.95
C THR A 377 0.88 35.30 22.31
N GLU A 378 0.88 36.16 23.34
CA GLU A 378 1.07 35.79 24.74
C GLU A 378 -0.22 35.19 25.35
N GLY A 379 -0.10 34.55 26.52
CA GLY A 379 -1.26 34.02 27.25
C GLY A 379 -1.98 32.89 26.51
N VAL A 380 -1.20 31.98 25.91
CA VAL A 380 -1.74 30.92 25.06
C VAL A 380 -2.60 29.96 25.87
N ILE A 381 -3.80 29.70 25.37
CA ILE A 381 -4.71 28.72 25.96
C ILE A 381 -4.17 27.32 25.66
N THR A 382 -3.95 26.55 26.72
CA THR A 382 -3.44 25.18 26.64
C THR A 382 -4.52 24.16 26.96
N VAL A 383 -4.22 22.89 26.70
CA VAL A 383 -5.08 21.76 27.07
C VAL A 383 -4.25 20.65 27.72
N SER A 384 -4.82 19.95 28.70
CA SER A 384 -4.15 18.80 29.32
C SER A 384 -4.08 17.62 28.34
N SER A 385 -2.98 16.87 28.35
CA SER A 385 -2.88 15.62 27.59
C SER A 385 -3.93 14.55 27.96
N GLN A 386 -4.49 14.62 29.17
CA GLN A 386 -5.55 13.71 29.63
C GLN A 386 -6.96 14.23 29.36
N ALA A 387 -7.08 15.45 28.82
CA ALA A 387 -8.38 16.02 28.48
C ALA A 387 -9.07 15.20 27.38
N SER A 388 -10.40 15.26 27.36
CA SER A 388 -11.21 14.68 26.28
C SER A 388 -11.11 15.52 25.00
N ILE A 389 -11.43 14.92 23.86
CA ILE A 389 -11.54 15.63 22.58
C ILE A 389 -12.62 16.72 22.66
N GLU A 390 -13.71 16.47 23.38
CA GLU A 390 -14.80 17.43 23.51
C GLU A 390 -14.38 18.68 24.28
N GLU A 391 -13.58 18.52 25.34
CA GLU A 391 -12.99 19.64 26.08
C GLU A 391 -12.04 20.47 25.20
N ALA A 392 -11.19 19.80 24.41
CA ALA A 392 -10.33 20.48 23.44
C ALA A 392 -11.16 21.22 22.37
N HIS A 393 -12.21 20.60 21.84
CA HIS A 393 -13.12 21.20 20.86
C HIS A 393 -13.86 22.42 21.43
N ARG A 394 -14.41 22.30 22.65
CA ARG A 394 -15.06 23.40 23.37
C ARG A 394 -14.09 24.55 23.59
N SER A 395 -12.87 24.27 24.03
CA SER A 395 -11.84 25.29 24.22
C SER A 395 -11.50 26.02 22.91
N MET A 396 -11.38 25.29 21.79
CA MET A 396 -11.13 25.90 20.48
C MET A 396 -12.28 26.78 19.99
N ILE A 397 -13.53 26.39 20.23
CA ILE A 397 -14.72 27.18 19.84
C ILE A 397 -14.83 28.42 20.73
N THR A 398 -14.85 28.23 22.04
CA THR A 398 -15.09 29.31 23.03
C THR A 398 -14.08 30.44 22.87
N HIS A 399 -12.82 30.09 22.62
CA HIS A 399 -11.75 31.07 22.46
C HIS A 399 -11.44 31.42 21.00
N ASN A 400 -12.21 30.88 20.05
CA ASN A 400 -12.02 31.04 18.61
C ASN A 400 -10.58 30.79 18.12
N ILE A 401 -9.93 29.76 18.66
CA ILE A 401 -8.57 29.37 18.31
C ILE A 401 -8.56 28.12 17.43
N GLY A 402 -7.55 28.03 16.56
CA GLY A 402 -7.40 26.92 15.59
C GLY A 402 -6.53 25.77 16.08
N ARG A 403 -5.85 25.96 17.22
CA ARG A 403 -4.81 25.08 17.74
C ARG A 403 -4.65 25.28 19.24
N LEU A 404 -4.28 24.21 19.94
CA LEU A 404 -4.07 24.16 21.37
C LEU A 404 -2.73 23.47 21.66
N PRO A 405 -1.75 24.18 22.25
CA PRO A 405 -0.61 23.52 22.86
C PRO A 405 -1.07 22.57 23.96
N VAL A 406 -0.51 21.38 23.97
CA VAL A 406 -0.84 20.32 24.93
C VAL A 406 0.24 20.30 26.00
N VAL A 407 -0.20 20.39 27.25
CA VAL A 407 0.68 20.40 28.42
C VAL A 407 0.47 19.18 29.30
N ARG A 408 1.52 18.75 29.99
CA ARG A 408 1.47 17.75 31.06
C ARG A 408 2.32 18.25 32.22
N ASN A 409 1.71 18.45 33.38
CA ASN A 409 2.37 18.98 34.57
C ASN A 409 3.06 20.35 34.36
N GLY A 410 2.58 21.16 33.41
CA GLY A 410 3.17 22.45 33.04
C GLY A 410 4.06 22.40 31.80
N ASP A 411 4.61 21.23 31.47
CA ASP A 411 5.54 21.07 30.34
C ASP A 411 4.79 20.96 29.01
N LEU A 412 5.28 21.66 28.00
CA LEU A 412 4.81 21.56 26.63
C LEU A 412 5.22 20.19 26.04
N ILE A 413 4.24 19.35 25.73
CA ILE A 413 4.49 18.00 25.22
C ILE A 413 3.89 17.75 23.83
N GLY A 414 3.00 18.63 23.35
CA GLY A 414 2.36 18.44 22.05
C GLY A 414 1.58 19.65 21.58
N ILE A 415 0.92 19.51 20.43
CA ILE A 415 -0.06 20.47 19.92
C ILE A 415 -1.20 19.70 19.23
N VAL A 416 -2.43 20.18 19.38
CA VAL A 416 -3.61 19.64 18.69
C VAL A 416 -4.26 20.73 17.85
N THR A 417 -4.64 20.43 16.61
CA THR A 417 -5.28 21.36 15.67
C THR A 417 -6.74 21.02 15.43
N ARG A 418 -7.51 21.97 14.84
CA ARG A 418 -8.89 21.69 14.39
C ARG A 418 -8.97 20.48 13.45
N THR A 419 -7.96 20.28 12.60
CA THR A 419 -7.90 19.12 11.69
C THR A 419 -7.77 17.82 12.47
N ASP A 420 -6.96 17.80 13.52
CA ASP A 420 -6.77 16.61 14.37
C ASP A 420 -8.06 16.27 15.13
N LEU A 421 -8.76 17.28 15.67
CA LEU A 421 -10.07 17.10 16.29
C LEU A 421 -11.11 16.57 15.29
N LEU A 422 -11.19 17.15 14.09
CA LEU A 422 -12.10 16.70 13.04
C LEU A 422 -11.79 15.25 12.65
N ARG A 423 -10.53 14.88 12.44
CA ARG A 423 -10.15 13.49 12.14
C ARG A 423 -10.53 12.53 13.24
N ALA A 424 -10.40 12.95 14.50
CA ALA A 424 -10.72 12.12 15.64
C ALA A 424 -12.23 11.95 15.88
N LEU A 425 -13.03 12.95 15.49
CA LEU A 425 -14.50 12.91 15.58
C LEU A 425 -15.18 12.24 14.36
N TYR A 426 -14.52 12.17 13.21
CA TYR A 426 -15.05 11.64 11.94
C TYR A 426 -14.69 10.18 11.52
N PRO A 427 -14.04 9.28 12.30
CA PRO A 427 -13.73 7.92 11.82
C PRO A 427 -14.95 7.00 11.63
N ALA A 428 -16.12 7.34 12.18
CA ALA A 428 -17.25 6.42 12.32
C ALA A 428 -18.27 6.41 11.16
N SER A 429 -18.16 7.32 10.18
CA SER A 429 -19.21 7.54 9.17
C SER A 429 -18.80 7.34 7.71
N MET A 430 -17.55 6.95 7.40
CA MET A 430 -17.11 6.70 6.03
C MET A 430 -16.87 5.21 5.72
N PRO A 431 -17.29 4.73 4.53
CA PRO A 431 -16.85 3.44 3.98
C PRO A 431 -15.33 3.33 3.99
N MET A 432 -14.82 2.11 4.18
CA MET A 432 -13.37 1.84 4.30
C MET A 432 -12.55 2.35 3.08
N GLU A 433 -13.20 2.53 1.94
CA GLU A 433 -12.65 3.05 0.69
C GLU A 433 -12.45 4.58 0.68
N GLU A 434 -13.19 5.34 1.51
CA GLU A 434 -13.17 6.81 1.58
C GLU A 434 -12.41 7.39 2.77
N ARG A 435 -11.80 6.55 3.62
CA ARG A 435 -10.87 6.98 4.70
C ARG A 435 -9.64 7.78 4.21
N GLN A 436 -9.54 7.99 2.90
CA GLN A 436 -8.50 8.74 2.21
C GLN A 436 -8.77 10.25 2.31
N ILE A 437 -8.04 10.92 3.20
CA ILE A 437 -7.30 12.19 3.00
C ILE A 437 -6.79 12.57 4.40
N ALA A 438 -5.77 11.86 4.88
CA ALA A 438 -4.97 12.31 6.01
C ALA A 438 -3.51 12.24 5.59
N PRO A 439 -2.85 13.36 5.26
CA PRO A 439 -1.43 13.40 4.92
C PRO A 439 -0.47 12.90 6.01
N ASP A 440 -0.94 12.46 7.19
CA ASP A 440 -0.08 12.17 8.34
C ASP A 440 0.12 10.69 8.67
N TYR A 441 -0.70 9.79 8.12
CA TYR A 441 -0.48 8.34 8.22
C TYR A 441 -0.37 7.72 6.83
N PRO A 442 0.70 6.97 6.53
CA PRO A 442 0.84 6.31 5.24
C PRO A 442 -0.17 5.17 5.12
N TRP A 443 -0.65 4.93 3.91
CA TRP A 443 -1.22 3.63 3.59
C TRP A 443 -0.12 2.58 3.70
N THR A 444 -0.33 1.58 4.56
CA THR A 444 0.56 0.44 4.70
C THR A 444 -0.12 -0.85 4.25
N GLU A 445 0.57 -1.64 3.43
CA GLU A 445 0.04 -2.89 2.91
C GLU A 445 1.16 -3.93 2.84
N PRO A 446 0.98 -5.12 3.42
CA PRO A 446 1.97 -6.19 3.30
C PRO A 446 2.04 -6.67 1.84
N MET A 447 3.20 -6.47 1.22
CA MET A 447 3.45 -6.66 -0.22
C MET A 447 4.70 -7.50 -0.48
N GLU A 448 5.04 -8.39 0.44
CA GLU A 448 6.18 -9.31 0.35
C GLU A 448 6.23 -10.06 -0.99
N ARG A 449 5.06 -10.48 -1.49
CA ARG A 449 4.90 -11.17 -2.78
C ARG A 449 5.39 -10.34 -3.99
N LEU A 450 5.40 -9.01 -3.90
CA LEU A 450 5.95 -8.15 -4.96
C LEU A 450 7.47 -8.30 -5.05
N LEU A 451 8.15 -8.36 -3.90
CA LEU A 451 9.59 -8.60 -3.85
C LEU A 451 9.89 -10.01 -4.41
N ASP A 452 9.08 -11.01 -4.05
CA ASP A 452 9.27 -12.39 -4.52
C ASP A 452 9.12 -12.58 -6.03
N LYS A 453 8.19 -11.85 -6.65
CA LYS A 453 7.94 -11.96 -8.09
C LYS A 453 8.84 -11.05 -8.92
N GLY A 454 9.06 -9.82 -8.46
CA GLY A 454 9.70 -8.77 -9.25
C GLY A 454 11.22 -8.67 -9.13
N LEU A 455 11.83 -9.36 -8.15
CA LEU A 455 13.27 -9.35 -7.93
C LEU A 455 13.88 -10.75 -8.09
N SER A 456 15.14 -10.80 -8.58
CA SER A 456 15.89 -12.05 -8.64
C SER A 456 16.13 -12.60 -7.22
N CYS A 457 16.38 -13.91 -7.11
CA CYS A 457 16.75 -14.51 -5.81
C CYS A 457 17.97 -13.82 -5.18
N SER A 458 18.95 -13.49 -6.03
CA SER A 458 20.17 -12.80 -5.61
C SER A 458 19.89 -11.40 -5.05
N ASP A 459 19.04 -10.61 -5.72
CA ASP A 459 18.74 -9.23 -5.30
C ASP A 459 17.89 -9.19 -4.04
N ARG A 460 16.99 -10.16 -3.86
CA ARG A 460 16.24 -10.32 -2.61
C ARG A 460 17.15 -10.61 -1.43
N GLU A 461 18.09 -11.54 -1.58
CA GLU A 461 19.04 -11.85 -0.51
C GLU A 461 19.93 -10.65 -0.20
N LEU A 462 20.38 -9.90 -1.23
CA LEU A 462 21.12 -8.66 -1.03
C LEU A 462 20.33 -7.62 -0.24
N LEU A 463 19.06 -7.38 -0.59
CA LEU A 463 18.20 -6.45 0.14
C LEU A 463 17.94 -6.90 1.59
N LYS A 464 17.84 -8.21 1.85
CA LYS A 464 17.77 -8.75 3.22
C LYS A 464 19.05 -8.47 4.00
N THR A 465 20.22 -8.65 3.37
CA THR A 465 21.51 -8.32 4.00
C THR A 465 21.61 -6.83 4.32
N ILE A 466 21.19 -5.98 3.38
CA ILE A 466 21.12 -4.52 3.55
C ILE A 466 20.20 -4.14 4.70
N GLY A 467 18.99 -4.70 4.74
CA GLY A 467 18.02 -4.47 5.81
C GLY A 467 18.52 -4.91 7.18
N ARG A 468 19.16 -6.08 7.28
CA ARG A 468 19.74 -6.58 8.53
C ARG A 468 20.84 -5.65 9.04
N ARG A 469 21.75 -5.23 8.17
CA ARG A 469 22.82 -4.30 8.55
C ARG A 469 22.29 -2.95 8.99
N ALA A 470 21.28 -2.42 8.29
CA ALA A 470 20.65 -1.17 8.68
C ALA A 470 20.07 -1.28 10.10
N HIS A 471 19.39 -2.40 10.38
CA HIS A 471 18.85 -2.70 11.70
C HIS A 471 19.93 -2.82 12.79
N GLU A 472 21.05 -3.52 12.52
CA GLU A 472 22.20 -3.63 13.43
C GLU A 472 22.83 -2.26 13.74
N MET A 473 22.73 -1.30 12.82
CA MET A 473 23.19 0.07 12.98
C MET A 473 22.12 1.02 13.55
N GLY A 474 20.95 0.51 13.95
CA GLY A 474 19.85 1.29 14.50
C GLY A 474 19.14 2.18 13.47
N MET A 475 19.19 1.82 12.19
CA MET A 475 18.60 2.56 11.07
C MET A 475 17.45 1.79 10.44
N ALA A 476 16.46 2.51 9.89
CA ALA A 476 15.44 1.91 9.03
C ALA A 476 15.87 2.03 7.56
N ALA A 477 15.55 1.02 6.75
CA ALA A 477 15.93 0.96 5.34
C ALA A 477 14.72 0.65 4.45
N TYR A 478 14.65 1.34 3.31
CA TYR A 478 13.53 1.31 2.40
C TYR A 478 14.01 1.26 0.95
N VAL A 479 13.40 0.41 0.14
CA VAL A 479 13.48 0.52 -1.32
C VAL A 479 12.47 1.58 -1.75
N VAL A 480 12.87 2.54 -2.58
CA VAL A 480 12.04 3.72 -2.87
C VAL A 480 11.94 4.01 -4.36
N GLY A 481 10.92 4.77 -4.76
CA GLY A 481 10.90 5.41 -6.07
C GLY A 481 10.49 4.53 -7.24
N GLY A 482 11.26 4.63 -8.32
CA GLY A 482 10.99 3.94 -9.58
C GLY A 482 10.97 2.42 -9.42
N VAL A 483 11.75 1.90 -8.47
CA VAL A 483 11.79 0.47 -8.13
C VAL A 483 10.42 0.00 -7.66
N VAL A 484 9.85 0.68 -6.66
CA VAL A 484 8.54 0.31 -6.09
C VAL A 484 7.44 0.39 -7.15
N ARG A 485 7.47 1.43 -7.98
CA ARG A 485 6.55 1.58 -9.12
C ARG A 485 6.67 0.42 -10.11
N ASP A 486 7.88 0.07 -10.50
CA ASP A 486 8.12 -0.96 -11.52
C ASP A 486 7.76 -2.35 -10.99
N LEU A 487 7.98 -2.63 -9.70
CA LEU A 487 7.48 -3.83 -9.01
C LEU A 487 5.95 -3.90 -9.03
N LEU A 488 5.25 -2.80 -8.74
CA LEU A 488 3.78 -2.74 -8.78
C LEU A 488 3.22 -2.90 -10.21
N LEU A 489 4.01 -2.57 -11.23
CA LEU A 489 3.65 -2.70 -12.65
C LEU A 489 4.12 -4.01 -13.29
N ASP A 490 4.67 -4.94 -12.50
CA ASP A 490 5.24 -6.21 -12.98
C ASP A 490 6.31 -6.01 -14.07
N ARG A 491 7.19 -5.02 -13.87
CA ARG A 491 8.30 -4.68 -14.77
C ARG A 491 9.63 -5.08 -14.14
N PRO A 492 10.62 -5.47 -14.96
CA PRO A 492 11.95 -5.80 -14.44
C PRO A 492 12.62 -4.57 -13.82
N VAL A 493 13.15 -4.74 -12.62
CA VAL A 493 13.96 -3.74 -11.92
C VAL A 493 15.42 -3.86 -12.38
N THR A 494 16.04 -2.74 -12.76
CA THR A 494 17.44 -2.71 -13.21
C THR A 494 18.39 -2.12 -12.17
N ASP A 495 17.93 -1.13 -11.41
CA ASP A 495 18.76 -0.37 -10.48
C ASP A 495 18.05 -0.29 -9.13
N LEU A 496 18.76 -0.62 -8.05
CA LEU A 496 18.20 -0.64 -6.70
C LEU A 496 18.49 0.69 -5.99
N ASP A 497 17.43 1.45 -5.74
CA ASP A 497 17.44 2.68 -4.95
C ASP A 497 17.01 2.40 -3.51
N VAL A 498 17.93 2.57 -2.56
CA VAL A 498 17.68 2.40 -1.12
C VAL A 498 17.81 3.74 -0.39
N VAL A 499 16.83 4.03 0.45
CA VAL A 499 16.88 5.13 1.41
C VAL A 499 16.99 4.58 2.82
N VAL A 500 17.90 5.15 3.60
CA VAL A 500 18.04 4.85 5.03
C VAL A 500 17.68 6.06 5.88
N GLU A 501 16.90 5.84 6.93
CA GLU A 501 16.66 6.82 7.98
C GLU A 501 17.81 6.75 9.00
N GLY A 502 18.86 7.53 8.73
CA GLY A 502 20.10 7.52 9.51
C GLY A 502 21.29 8.05 8.71
N ASP A 503 22.50 7.79 9.19
CA ASP A 503 23.74 8.17 8.51
C ASP A 503 24.07 7.18 7.37
N ALA A 504 23.67 7.54 6.14
CA ALA A 504 24.00 6.76 4.95
C ALA A 504 25.50 6.72 4.68
N THR A 505 26.28 7.72 5.12
CA THR A 505 27.73 7.73 4.88
C THR A 505 28.41 6.65 5.70
N GLY A 506 28.09 6.58 6.99
CA GLY A 506 28.51 5.49 7.87
C GLY A 506 27.99 4.14 7.41
N PHE A 507 26.72 4.07 6.98
CA PHE A 507 26.15 2.85 6.42
C PHE A 507 26.91 2.36 5.18
N ILE A 508 27.15 3.21 4.19
CA ILE A 508 27.89 2.86 2.96
C ILE A 508 29.31 2.42 3.28
N LYS A 509 30.05 3.18 4.12
CA LYS A 509 31.43 2.81 4.52
C LYS A 509 31.53 1.48 5.22
N SER A 510 30.48 1.05 5.92
CA SER A 510 30.53 -0.25 6.62
C SER A 510 30.73 -1.43 5.65
N TRP A 511 30.36 -1.28 4.37
CA TRP A 511 30.50 -2.30 3.33
C TRP A 511 31.92 -2.43 2.77
N GLU A 512 32.81 -1.45 2.98
CA GLU A 512 34.23 -1.57 2.60
C GLU A 512 34.88 -2.79 3.29
N ARG A 513 34.44 -3.09 4.51
CA ARG A 513 34.95 -4.22 5.31
C ARG A 513 34.60 -5.59 4.73
N ASP A 514 33.59 -5.66 3.87
CA ASP A 514 33.19 -6.89 3.20
C ASP A 514 33.74 -6.99 1.76
N GLY A 515 34.66 -6.10 1.40
CA GLY A 515 35.26 -6.07 0.07
C GLY A 515 34.40 -5.43 -1.02
N ALA A 516 33.35 -4.69 -0.66
CA ALA A 516 32.62 -3.86 -1.61
C ALA A 516 33.39 -2.58 -1.93
N ASP A 517 33.34 -2.14 -3.19
CA ASP A 517 33.87 -0.84 -3.61
C ASP A 517 32.79 0.22 -3.40
N VAL A 518 33.11 1.31 -2.70
CA VAL A 518 32.12 2.32 -2.31
C VAL A 518 32.50 3.69 -2.86
N SER A 519 31.51 4.37 -3.44
CA SER A 519 31.68 5.74 -3.94
C SER A 519 30.77 6.68 -3.17
N LEU A 520 31.37 7.61 -2.41
CA LEU A 520 30.64 8.61 -1.65
C LEU A 520 30.58 9.93 -2.43
N HIS A 521 29.39 10.54 -2.46
CA HIS A 521 29.19 11.85 -3.07
C HIS A 521 28.87 12.86 -1.95
N GLY A 522 29.92 13.46 -1.39
CA GLY A 522 29.90 14.20 -0.12
C GLY A 522 28.95 15.39 -0.04
N ARG A 523 28.48 15.94 -1.18
CA ARG A 523 27.59 17.11 -1.21
C ARG A 523 26.13 16.78 -0.89
N PHE A 524 25.71 15.51 -1.01
CA PHE A 524 24.31 15.10 -0.90
C PHE A 524 24.04 13.96 0.10
N LYS A 525 25.07 13.50 0.83
CA LYS A 525 25.01 12.31 1.72
C LYS A 525 24.41 11.09 1.01
N THR A 526 24.82 10.90 -0.24
CA THR A 526 24.47 9.76 -1.10
C THR A 526 25.74 9.03 -1.52
N GLY A 527 25.61 7.76 -1.86
CA GLY A 527 26.70 7.02 -2.49
C GLY A 527 26.24 5.69 -3.06
N THR A 528 27.12 5.09 -3.84
CA THR A 528 26.88 3.82 -4.51
C THR A 528 27.76 2.75 -3.88
N ILE A 529 27.15 1.59 -3.59
CA ILE A 529 27.86 0.39 -3.15
C ILE A 529 27.96 -0.56 -4.35
N ALA A 530 29.18 -0.86 -4.78
CA ALA A 530 29.46 -1.85 -5.82
C ALA A 530 29.97 -3.15 -5.18
N PHE A 531 29.19 -4.21 -5.32
CA PHE A 531 29.49 -5.52 -4.74
C PHE A 531 30.46 -6.32 -5.62
N PRO A 532 31.24 -7.26 -5.06
CA PRO A 532 32.22 -8.07 -5.80
C PRO A 532 31.65 -8.87 -6.97
N ASP A 533 30.35 -9.16 -6.94
CA ASP A 533 29.62 -9.85 -8.00
C ASP A 533 29.12 -8.93 -9.13
N GLY A 534 29.50 -7.65 -9.09
CA GLY A 534 29.19 -6.65 -10.11
C GLY A 534 27.88 -5.90 -9.91
N ARG A 535 27.11 -6.21 -8.85
CA ARG A 535 25.86 -5.50 -8.55
C ARG A 535 26.12 -4.13 -7.92
N LYS A 536 25.19 -3.19 -8.16
CA LYS A 536 25.27 -1.83 -7.63
C LYS A 536 23.97 -1.44 -6.92
N VAL A 537 24.11 -0.81 -5.76
CA VAL A 537 22.99 -0.26 -5.00
C VAL A 537 23.28 1.19 -4.68
N ASP A 538 22.35 2.06 -5.05
CA ASP A 538 22.42 3.48 -4.70
C ASP A 538 21.75 3.69 -3.35
N VAL A 539 22.48 4.28 -2.42
CA VAL A 539 22.03 4.51 -1.05
C VAL A 539 22.03 6.01 -0.74
N ALA A 540 20.91 6.48 -0.19
CA ALA A 540 20.71 7.86 0.21
C ALA A 540 20.22 7.96 1.66
N THR A 541 20.67 8.98 2.40
CA THR A 541 20.02 9.36 3.65
C THR A 541 18.65 9.97 3.34
N ALA A 542 17.61 9.56 4.08
CA ALA A 542 16.30 10.21 4.07
C ALA A 542 16.46 11.70 4.36
N ARG A 543 16.02 12.54 3.42
CA ARG A 543 16.36 13.95 3.40
C ARG A 543 15.20 14.84 3.02
N ARG A 544 15.19 16.05 3.58
CA ARG A 544 14.37 17.16 3.10
C ARG A 544 15.19 18.08 2.19
N GLU A 545 14.60 18.48 1.08
CA GLU A 545 15.17 19.46 0.15
C GLU A 545 14.49 20.81 0.36
N PHE A 546 15.28 21.88 0.46
CA PHE A 546 14.79 23.26 0.48
C PHE A 546 15.36 24.01 -0.72
N TYR A 547 14.48 24.69 -1.47
CA TYR A 547 14.83 25.52 -2.62
C TYR A 547 14.70 26.99 -2.22
N GLU A 548 15.80 27.74 -2.23
CA GLU A 548 15.81 29.15 -1.81
C GLU A 548 15.02 30.05 -2.79
N PHE A 549 15.05 29.71 -4.08
CA PHE A 549 14.27 30.34 -5.14
C PHE A 549 14.03 29.35 -6.30
N PRO A 550 13.03 29.57 -7.17
CA PRO A 550 12.78 28.73 -8.34
C PRO A 550 14.05 28.51 -9.15
N THR A 551 14.32 27.28 -9.59
CA THR A 551 15.52 26.86 -10.36
C THR A 551 16.85 26.73 -9.59
N ALA A 552 16.90 27.09 -8.30
CA ALA A 552 18.08 26.90 -7.46
C ALA A 552 18.42 25.41 -7.23
N GLN A 553 19.65 25.11 -6.84
CA GLN A 553 20.00 23.78 -6.31
C GLN A 553 19.49 23.65 -4.86
N PRO A 554 18.99 22.48 -4.44
CA PRO A 554 18.44 22.32 -3.10
C PRO A 554 19.52 22.22 -2.01
N THR A 555 19.24 22.73 -0.81
CA THR A 555 20.00 22.45 0.42
C THR A 555 19.41 21.24 1.16
N VAL A 556 20.26 20.41 1.79
CA VAL A 556 19.91 19.07 2.31
C VAL A 556 20.01 18.99 3.84
N SER A 557 19.00 18.41 4.52
CA SER A 557 19.06 17.98 5.92
C SER A 557 18.42 16.61 6.16
N SER A 558 18.91 15.86 7.16
CA SER A 558 18.35 14.57 7.59
C SER A 558 16.93 14.74 8.15
N ASP A 559 15.97 13.96 7.65
CA ASP A 559 14.55 14.03 8.01
C ASP A 559 13.89 12.65 7.80
N SER A 560 12.59 12.52 8.09
CA SER A 560 11.82 11.28 7.92
C SER A 560 11.60 10.88 6.46
N LEU A 561 11.32 9.60 6.22
CA LEU A 561 10.97 8.99 4.94
C LEU A 561 9.84 9.76 4.23
N LYS A 562 8.84 10.24 4.98
CA LYS A 562 7.74 11.03 4.44
C LYS A 562 8.24 12.28 3.70
N HIS A 563 9.18 13.01 4.29
CA HIS A 563 9.74 14.22 3.68
C HIS A 563 10.64 13.90 2.48
N ASP A 564 11.35 12.77 2.49
CA ASP A 564 12.09 12.28 1.31
C ASP A 564 11.17 11.92 0.15
N LEU A 565 10.01 11.31 0.44
CA LEU A 565 9.03 10.97 -0.58
C LEU A 565 8.28 12.21 -1.09
N TYR A 566 8.03 13.21 -0.24
CA TYR A 566 7.30 14.44 -0.62
C TYR A 566 8.04 15.30 -1.64
N ARG A 567 9.38 15.34 -1.59
CA ARG A 567 10.22 16.12 -2.52
C ARG A 567 10.32 15.51 -3.93
N ARG A 568 9.71 14.35 -4.18
CA ARG A 568 9.82 13.64 -5.45
C ARG A 568 8.95 14.30 -6.53
N ASP A 569 9.02 13.76 -7.74
CA ASP A 569 8.37 14.34 -8.90
C ASP A 569 6.87 14.02 -8.95
N PHE A 570 6.52 12.73 -8.90
CA PHE A 570 5.16 12.22 -9.04
C PHE A 570 4.80 11.24 -7.92
N THR A 571 3.52 11.17 -7.58
CA THR A 571 2.96 10.24 -6.57
C THR A 571 3.37 8.80 -6.83
N VAL A 572 3.33 8.36 -8.09
CA VAL A 572 3.73 7.01 -8.51
C VAL A 572 5.21 6.69 -8.26
N ASN A 573 6.06 7.70 -8.06
CA ASN A 573 7.47 7.56 -7.67
C ASN A 573 7.70 7.93 -6.21
N ALA A 574 6.66 8.22 -5.44
CA ALA A 574 6.73 8.68 -4.05
C ALA A 574 6.20 7.62 -3.06
N MET A 575 6.59 6.37 -3.30
CA MET A 575 6.28 5.22 -2.46
C MET A 575 7.57 4.53 -2.02
N ALA A 576 7.46 3.76 -0.93
CA ALA A 576 8.56 3.01 -0.35
C ALA A 576 8.11 1.58 0.01
N LEU A 577 9.04 0.62 -0.05
CA LEU A 577 8.88 -0.72 0.51
C LEU A 577 9.90 -0.88 1.63
N SER A 578 9.44 -1.22 2.83
CA SER A 578 10.35 -1.53 3.94
C SER A 578 11.13 -2.82 3.66
N ILE A 579 12.43 -2.79 3.92
CA ILE A 579 13.32 -3.94 3.82
C ILE A 579 13.92 -4.33 5.18
N GLY A 580 13.38 -3.80 6.29
CA GLY A 580 13.88 -4.04 7.64
C GLY A 580 13.05 -5.04 8.45
N GLY A 581 13.72 -6.06 9.00
CA GLY A 581 13.22 -6.93 10.08
C GLY A 581 11.76 -7.41 9.92
N GLU A 582 10.95 -7.17 10.94
CA GLU A 582 9.53 -7.58 11.02
C GLU A 582 8.61 -6.84 10.02
N THR A 583 9.09 -5.74 9.41
CA THR A 583 8.31 -4.94 8.45
C THR A 583 8.67 -5.24 6.99
N TRP A 584 9.47 -6.29 6.75
CA TRP A 584 9.90 -6.69 5.41
C TRP A 584 8.73 -6.75 4.41
N GLY A 585 8.89 -6.10 3.26
CA GLY A 585 7.89 -6.11 2.20
C GLY A 585 6.65 -5.26 2.47
N THR A 586 6.62 -4.45 3.54
CA THR A 586 5.51 -3.52 3.80
C THR A 586 5.61 -2.31 2.87
N LEU A 587 4.59 -2.12 2.01
CA LEU A 587 4.44 -0.92 1.18
C LEU A 587 4.05 0.27 2.06
N ILE A 588 4.61 1.44 1.78
CA ILE A 588 4.36 2.71 2.46
C ILE A 588 4.03 3.75 1.37
N ASP A 589 2.78 4.23 1.36
CA ASP A 589 2.29 5.23 0.41
C ASP A 589 1.56 6.37 1.13
N TYR A 590 2.20 7.54 1.24
CA TYR A 590 1.63 8.74 1.86
C TYR A 590 0.75 9.56 0.92
N PHE A 591 0.92 9.39 -0.40
CA PHE A 591 0.45 10.37 -1.39
C PHE A 591 -0.50 9.78 -2.43
N GLY A 592 -0.86 8.51 -2.30
CA GLY A 592 -1.79 7.81 -3.18
C GLY A 592 -1.18 7.35 -4.50
N GLY A 593 0.13 7.10 -4.53
CA GLY A 593 0.84 6.57 -5.70
C GLY A 593 0.27 5.24 -6.21
N ARG A 594 -0.18 4.35 -5.32
CA ARG A 594 -0.81 3.07 -5.68
C ARG A 594 -2.11 3.29 -6.45
N ARG A 595 -2.95 4.22 -5.99
CA ARG A 595 -4.22 4.58 -6.65
C ARG A 595 -3.97 5.22 -8.01
N ASP A 596 -2.94 6.06 -8.10
CA ASP A 596 -2.56 6.72 -9.35
C ASP A 596 -2.00 5.71 -10.37
N ILE A 597 -1.29 4.66 -9.92
CA ILE A 597 -0.93 3.51 -10.77
C ILE A 597 -2.18 2.79 -11.29
N LEU A 598 -3.13 2.46 -10.41
CA LEU A 598 -4.37 1.76 -10.79
C LEU A 598 -5.21 2.56 -11.79
N SER A 599 -5.30 3.88 -11.58
CA SER A 599 -6.03 4.80 -12.46
C SER A 599 -5.22 5.28 -13.67
N ARG A 600 -3.96 4.83 -13.82
CA ARG A 600 -3.01 5.22 -14.87
C ARG A 600 -2.85 6.74 -14.99
N LYS A 601 -2.75 7.43 -13.86
CA LYS A 601 -2.55 8.88 -13.78
C LYS A 601 -1.17 9.23 -13.23
N LEU A 602 -0.59 10.32 -13.75
CA LEU A 602 0.61 10.95 -13.23
C LEU A 602 0.24 12.25 -12.53
N ARG A 603 0.35 12.25 -11.20
CA ARG A 603 0.02 13.38 -10.34
C ARG A 603 1.25 13.93 -9.64
N THR A 604 1.36 15.25 -9.58
CA THR A 604 2.41 15.94 -8.80
C THR A 604 2.06 15.98 -7.32
N LEU A 605 3.07 15.95 -6.45
CA LEU A 605 2.89 15.98 -4.99
C LEU A 605 2.40 17.33 -4.46
N HIS A 606 2.75 18.43 -5.13
CA HIS A 606 2.32 19.79 -4.79
C HIS A 606 2.32 20.71 -6.02
N ASN A 607 1.55 21.81 -5.94
CA ASN A 607 1.33 22.74 -7.05
C ASN A 607 2.60 23.48 -7.51
N LEU A 608 3.62 23.58 -6.64
CA LEU A 608 4.88 24.25 -6.95
C LEU A 608 5.95 23.30 -7.52
N SER A 609 5.64 22.01 -7.71
CA SER A 609 6.63 20.98 -8.10
C SER A 609 7.44 21.35 -9.34
N PHE A 610 6.79 21.86 -10.38
CA PHE A 610 7.47 22.30 -11.62
C PHE A 610 8.15 23.66 -11.51
N VAL A 611 7.75 24.50 -10.54
CA VAL A 611 8.37 25.81 -10.30
C VAL A 611 9.68 25.63 -9.54
N GLU A 612 9.67 24.77 -8.52
CA GLU A 612 10.88 24.37 -7.78
C GLU A 612 11.89 23.70 -8.71
N ASP A 613 11.42 22.77 -9.55
CA ASP A 613 12.27 22.08 -10.51
C ASP A 613 11.62 21.88 -11.90
N PRO A 614 11.91 22.76 -12.87
CA PRO A 614 11.39 22.63 -14.23
C PRO A 614 11.85 21.36 -14.97
N THR A 615 12.90 20.68 -14.51
CA THR A 615 13.34 19.41 -15.11
C THR A 615 12.29 18.31 -14.97
N ARG A 616 11.43 18.40 -13.94
CA ARG A 616 10.31 17.47 -13.71
C ARG A 616 9.28 17.46 -14.85
N ILE A 617 9.25 18.50 -15.69
CA ILE A 617 8.38 18.52 -16.88
C ILE A 617 8.87 17.52 -17.92
N PHE A 618 10.19 17.47 -18.18
CA PHE A 618 10.78 16.47 -19.09
C PHE A 618 10.58 15.06 -18.56
N ARG A 619 10.79 14.88 -17.25
CA ARG A 619 10.56 13.61 -16.55
C ARG A 619 9.10 13.17 -16.65
N GLY A 620 8.16 14.10 -16.44
CA GLY A 620 6.72 13.84 -16.53
C GLY A 620 6.30 13.37 -17.92
N VAL A 621 6.74 14.08 -18.97
CA VAL A 621 6.48 13.65 -20.36
C VAL A 621 7.13 12.30 -20.66
N ARG A 622 8.37 12.08 -20.20
CA ARG A 622 9.05 10.78 -20.36
C ARG A 622 8.26 9.65 -19.69
N LEU A 623 7.83 9.84 -18.44
CA LEU A 623 7.05 8.86 -17.70
C LEU A 623 5.67 8.62 -18.31
N GLU A 624 4.99 9.68 -18.77
CA GLU A 624 3.69 9.60 -19.46
C GLU A 624 3.79 8.62 -20.64
N GLN A 625 4.81 8.80 -21.49
CA GLN A 625 5.01 7.98 -22.68
C GLN A 625 5.59 6.58 -22.38
N ARG A 626 6.47 6.44 -21.37
CA ARG A 626 7.08 5.15 -20.97
C ARG A 626 6.10 4.23 -20.26
N LEU A 627 5.19 4.79 -19.46
CA LEU A 627 4.21 4.03 -18.69
C LEU A 627 2.88 3.89 -19.45
N GLY A 628 2.57 4.81 -20.37
CA GLY A 628 1.27 4.89 -21.02
C GLY A 628 0.19 5.42 -20.06
N PHE A 629 0.59 6.30 -19.16
CA PHE A 629 -0.28 6.98 -18.19
C PHE A 629 -0.65 8.36 -18.74
N ASP A 630 -1.72 8.96 -18.23
CA ASP A 630 -2.06 10.35 -18.53
C ASP A 630 -1.60 11.27 -17.39
N LEU A 631 -1.09 12.45 -17.72
CA LEU A 631 -0.97 13.53 -16.74
C LEU A 631 -2.35 13.93 -16.19
N ASP A 632 -2.45 14.13 -14.87
CA ASP A 632 -3.67 14.68 -14.28
C ASP A 632 -3.91 16.13 -14.72
N ASP A 633 -5.17 16.58 -14.70
CA ASP A 633 -5.54 17.91 -15.21
C ASP A 633 -4.79 19.05 -14.52
N ASN A 634 -4.52 18.93 -13.22
CA ASN A 634 -3.78 19.92 -12.46
C ASN A 634 -2.29 19.91 -12.81
N ALA A 635 -1.67 18.73 -12.94
CA ALA A 635 -0.29 18.61 -13.40
C ALA A 635 -0.14 19.23 -14.80
N LEU A 636 -1.02 18.89 -15.74
CA LEU A 636 -1.00 19.42 -17.10
C LEU A 636 -1.16 20.95 -17.12
N ARG A 637 -2.11 21.49 -16.34
CA ARG A 637 -2.30 22.94 -16.20
C ARG A 637 -1.05 23.63 -15.67
N THR A 638 -0.44 23.06 -14.63
CA THR A 638 0.75 23.62 -13.98
C THR A 638 1.97 23.57 -14.90
N MET A 639 2.16 22.47 -15.65
CA MET A 639 3.18 22.38 -16.70
C MET A 639 3.01 23.49 -17.73
N LYS A 640 1.81 23.66 -18.30
CA LYS A 640 1.53 24.71 -19.30
C LYS A 640 1.75 26.12 -18.76
N ASN A 641 1.47 26.35 -17.48
CA ASN A 641 1.75 27.64 -16.83
C ASN A 641 3.25 27.89 -16.69
N CYS A 642 4.04 26.87 -16.30
CA CYS A 642 5.49 26.99 -16.19
C CYS A 642 6.16 27.24 -17.54
N VAL A 643 5.67 26.59 -18.62
CA VAL A 643 6.16 26.85 -20.00
C VAL A 643 5.88 28.28 -20.42
N ARG A 644 4.66 28.78 -20.21
CA ARG A 644 4.30 30.17 -20.53
C ARG A 644 5.04 31.19 -19.66
N GLY A 645 5.37 30.84 -18.42
CA GLY A 645 6.07 31.72 -17.48
C GLY A 645 7.57 31.89 -17.73
N GLY A 646 8.15 31.23 -18.75
CA GLY A 646 9.55 31.45 -19.16
C GLY A 646 10.62 30.87 -18.23
N LEU A 647 10.26 30.01 -17.26
CA LEU A 647 11.18 29.44 -16.27
C LEU A 647 12.33 28.60 -16.87
N PHE A 648 12.18 28.16 -18.12
CA PHE A 648 13.18 27.34 -18.83
C PHE A 648 14.42 28.11 -19.29
N GLY A 649 14.33 29.45 -19.41
CA GLY A 649 15.48 30.29 -19.72
C GLY A 649 16.55 30.24 -18.64
N GLY A 650 16.15 30.11 -17.37
CA GLY A 650 17.05 30.05 -16.20
C GLY A 650 17.64 28.67 -15.91
N LEU A 651 17.20 27.61 -16.59
CA LEU A 651 17.71 26.26 -16.31
C LEU A 651 19.18 26.11 -16.78
N SER A 652 20.03 25.47 -15.98
CA SER A 652 21.42 25.24 -16.39
C SER A 652 21.51 24.27 -17.59
N GLY A 653 22.46 24.54 -18.50
CA GLY A 653 22.65 23.73 -19.71
C GLY A 653 22.93 22.25 -19.42
N PHE A 654 23.66 21.97 -18.34
CA PHE A 654 23.96 20.60 -17.89
C PHE A 654 22.70 19.84 -17.45
N ARG A 655 21.82 20.46 -16.65
CA ARG A 655 20.57 19.79 -16.21
C ARG A 655 19.63 19.54 -17.38
N LEU A 656 19.53 20.51 -18.30
CA LEU A 656 18.74 20.35 -19.53
C LEU A 656 19.27 19.18 -20.37
N ARG A 657 20.59 19.15 -20.57
CA ARG A 657 21.28 18.08 -21.30
C ARG A 657 20.97 16.72 -20.71
N SER A 658 21.14 16.53 -19.40
CA SER A 658 20.92 15.22 -18.75
C SER A 658 19.50 14.69 -18.99
N GLU A 659 18.48 15.54 -18.83
CA GLU A 659 17.09 15.08 -19.04
C GLU A 659 16.75 14.84 -20.52
N LEU A 660 17.29 15.64 -21.43
CA LEU A 660 17.11 15.42 -22.87
C LEU A 660 17.83 14.15 -23.32
N GLU A 661 19.07 13.92 -22.88
CA GLU A 661 19.84 12.73 -23.20
C GLU A 661 19.08 11.46 -22.80
N ILE A 662 18.57 11.39 -21.56
CA ILE A 662 17.77 10.26 -21.10
C ILE A 662 16.49 10.12 -21.94
N SER A 663 15.79 11.22 -22.21
CA SER A 663 14.55 11.22 -23.00
C SER A 663 14.75 10.75 -24.45
N LEU A 664 15.88 11.10 -25.07
CA LEU A 664 16.22 10.69 -26.43
C LEU A 664 16.80 9.27 -26.50
N LYS A 665 17.38 8.77 -25.40
CA LYS A 665 17.81 7.37 -25.23
C LYS A 665 16.65 6.42 -24.94
N GLU A 666 15.42 6.87 -24.70
CA GLU A 666 14.25 5.99 -24.56
C GLU A 666 13.98 5.17 -25.84
N PRO A 667 13.39 3.95 -25.76
CA PRO A 667 13.13 3.11 -26.94
C PRO A 667 12.24 3.78 -28.00
N ARG A 668 11.34 4.66 -27.55
CA ARG A 668 10.39 5.41 -28.40
C ARG A 668 10.53 6.92 -28.14
N PRO A 669 11.52 7.60 -28.75
CA PRO A 669 11.73 9.03 -28.51
C PRO A 669 10.71 9.92 -29.23
N TRP A 670 10.11 9.49 -30.35
CA TRP A 670 9.15 10.32 -31.11
C TRP A 670 7.92 10.74 -30.29
N PRO A 671 7.19 9.84 -29.59
CA PRO A 671 6.07 10.24 -28.75
C PRO A 671 6.43 11.28 -27.69
N ILE A 672 7.61 11.14 -27.06
CA ILE A 672 8.14 12.09 -26.08
C ILE A 672 8.37 13.45 -26.73
N VAL A 673 9.08 13.49 -27.86
CA VAL A 673 9.38 14.72 -28.60
C VAL A 673 8.10 15.43 -29.08
N LYS A 674 7.14 14.66 -29.61
CA LYS A 674 5.84 15.17 -30.04
C LYS A 674 5.08 15.78 -28.86
N ARG A 675 5.06 15.09 -27.72
CA ARG A 675 4.38 15.56 -26.52
C ARG A 675 5.02 16.83 -25.96
N MET A 676 6.34 16.94 -26.00
CA MET A 676 7.04 18.18 -25.66
C MET A 676 6.65 19.33 -26.59
N ALA A 677 6.39 19.04 -27.88
CA ALA A 677 5.90 20.04 -28.83
C ALA A 677 4.46 20.47 -28.55
N GLU A 678 3.57 19.54 -28.20
CA GLU A 678 2.18 19.83 -27.79
C GLU A 678 2.13 20.71 -26.53
N LEU A 679 3.13 20.62 -25.66
CA LEU A 679 3.29 21.47 -24.48
C LEU A 679 3.98 22.81 -24.75
N GLY A 680 4.51 23.02 -25.96
CA GLY A 680 5.22 24.25 -26.34
C GLY A 680 6.64 24.37 -25.78
N LEU A 681 7.30 23.25 -25.42
CA LEU A 681 8.62 23.28 -24.79
C LEU A 681 9.77 23.62 -25.74
N TRP A 682 9.64 23.32 -27.03
CA TRP A 682 10.77 23.41 -27.94
C TRP A 682 11.19 24.85 -28.26
N GLU A 683 10.24 25.77 -28.41
CA GLU A 683 10.54 27.16 -28.76
C GLU A 683 11.32 27.90 -27.64
N PRO A 684 10.95 27.80 -26.35
CA PRO A 684 11.74 28.38 -25.26
C PRO A 684 13.13 27.74 -25.08
N LEU A 685 13.30 26.48 -25.48
CA LEU A 685 14.56 25.75 -25.32
C LEU A 685 15.53 26.04 -26.46
N PHE A 686 15.05 25.92 -27.69
CA PHE A 686 15.83 26.02 -28.92
C PHE A 686 15.07 26.85 -29.95
N PRO A 687 15.18 28.19 -29.90
CA PRO A 687 14.48 29.07 -30.83
C PRO A 687 14.81 28.75 -32.30
N GLY A 688 13.77 28.62 -33.13
CA GLY A 688 13.89 28.27 -34.56
C GLY A 688 13.94 26.77 -34.87
N ILE A 689 13.66 25.92 -33.88
CA ILE A 689 13.56 24.47 -34.11
C ILE A 689 12.26 24.10 -34.85
N HIS A 690 12.38 23.26 -35.88
CA HIS A 690 11.24 22.82 -36.69
C HIS A 690 11.09 21.29 -36.64
N LEU A 691 9.94 20.82 -36.12
CA LEU A 691 9.65 19.40 -35.95
C LEU A 691 8.70 18.89 -37.03
N GLY A 692 9.20 18.79 -38.25
CA GLY A 692 8.43 18.32 -39.39
C GLY A 692 8.41 16.80 -39.59
N ASN A 693 7.94 16.40 -40.77
CA ASN A 693 7.71 15.00 -41.12
C ASN A 693 9.00 14.17 -41.24
N ARG A 694 10.14 14.78 -41.56
CA ARG A 694 11.41 14.03 -41.62
C ARG A 694 11.87 13.72 -40.21
N VAL A 695 11.75 14.65 -39.26
CA VAL A 695 12.08 14.41 -37.84
C VAL A 695 11.30 13.22 -37.31
N ALA A 696 9.97 13.24 -37.49
CA ALA A 696 9.08 12.16 -37.09
C ALA A 696 9.49 10.81 -37.71
N ARG A 697 9.83 10.81 -39.00
CA ARG A 697 10.23 9.61 -39.73
C ARG A 697 11.55 9.05 -39.23
N THR A 698 12.56 9.89 -39.04
CA THR A 698 13.89 9.49 -38.54
C THR A 698 13.77 8.85 -37.15
N LEU A 699 13.08 9.52 -36.22
CA LEU A 699 12.90 9.02 -34.85
C LEU A 699 12.05 7.73 -34.78
N ARG A 700 11.02 7.58 -35.63
CA ARG A 700 10.27 6.30 -35.73
C ARG A 700 11.15 5.18 -36.28
N ARG A 701 11.99 5.45 -37.28
CA ARG A 701 12.95 4.46 -37.81
C ARG A 701 13.98 4.08 -36.75
N LEU A 702 14.44 5.03 -35.93
CA LEU A 702 15.34 4.77 -34.81
C LEU A 702 14.70 3.77 -33.84
N SER A 703 13.43 3.95 -33.47
CA SER A 703 12.70 2.99 -32.62
C SER A 703 12.63 1.59 -33.25
N VAL A 704 12.39 1.50 -34.55
CA VAL A 704 12.36 0.19 -35.25
C VAL A 704 13.74 -0.46 -35.28
N ALA A 705 14.79 0.31 -35.57
CA ALA A 705 16.17 -0.18 -35.58
C ALA A 705 16.60 -0.69 -34.20
N ARG A 706 16.29 0.07 -33.14
CA ARG A 706 16.59 -0.31 -31.75
C ARG A 706 15.75 -1.45 -31.20
N GLY A 707 14.60 -1.75 -31.81
CA GLY A 707 13.77 -2.90 -31.45
C GLY A 707 14.16 -4.15 -32.23
N ARG A 708 13.96 -4.13 -33.55
CA ARG A 708 14.09 -5.31 -34.42
C ARG A 708 15.54 -5.65 -34.77
N MET A 709 16.44 -4.66 -34.81
CA MET A 709 17.83 -4.85 -35.24
C MET A 709 18.82 -4.75 -34.07
N ALA A 710 18.34 -4.70 -32.83
CA ALA A 710 19.16 -4.49 -31.63
C ALA A 710 20.30 -5.49 -31.50
N LYS A 711 20.00 -6.78 -31.76
CA LYS A 711 20.98 -7.89 -31.67
C LYS A 711 21.99 -7.89 -32.81
N GLU A 712 21.64 -7.28 -33.95
CA GLU A 712 22.48 -7.26 -35.14
C GLU A 712 23.39 -6.03 -35.17
N LEU A 713 22.92 -4.90 -34.66
CA LEU A 713 23.72 -3.66 -34.58
C LEU A 713 24.90 -3.83 -33.64
N ILE A 714 26.01 -3.15 -33.94
CA ILE A 714 27.12 -3.01 -33.00
C ILE A 714 26.70 -2.15 -31.78
N PRO A 715 27.37 -2.30 -30.62
CA PRO A 715 27.19 -1.41 -29.48
C PRO A 715 27.55 0.03 -29.87
N LEU A 716 26.58 0.94 -29.74
CA LEU A 716 26.75 2.36 -30.11
C LEU A 716 27.23 3.24 -28.95
N GLY A 717 27.32 2.67 -27.75
CA GLY A 717 27.78 3.34 -26.54
C GLY A 717 26.90 4.53 -26.13
N ASP A 718 27.46 5.39 -25.28
CA ASP A 718 26.75 6.54 -24.73
C ASP A 718 26.45 7.61 -25.77
N ASP A 719 27.25 7.71 -26.84
CA ASP A 719 27.11 8.69 -27.92
C ASP A 719 25.81 8.51 -28.74
N LEU A 720 25.05 7.42 -28.55
CA LEU A 720 23.82 7.13 -29.31
C LEU A 720 22.81 8.29 -29.32
N TRP A 721 22.73 9.06 -28.24
CA TRP A 721 21.78 10.17 -28.12
C TRP A 721 22.03 11.32 -29.11
N ILE A 722 23.22 11.39 -29.70
CA ILE A 722 23.56 12.37 -30.73
C ILE A 722 22.74 12.13 -32.01
N ALA A 723 22.42 10.88 -32.36
CA ALA A 723 21.61 10.57 -33.55
C ALA A 723 20.17 11.13 -33.48
N PRO A 724 19.38 10.89 -32.41
CA PRO A 724 18.08 11.54 -32.26
C PRO A 724 18.21 13.05 -32.05
N LEU A 725 19.26 13.57 -31.39
CA LEU A 725 19.49 15.01 -31.30
C LEU A 725 19.69 15.63 -32.70
N ALA A 726 20.56 15.07 -33.54
CA ALA A 726 20.76 15.51 -34.92
C ALA A 726 19.45 15.49 -35.72
N ALA A 727 18.61 14.46 -35.49
CA ALA A 727 17.30 14.37 -36.13
C ALA A 727 16.35 15.52 -35.75
N LEU A 728 16.44 16.07 -34.54
CA LEU A 728 15.64 17.23 -34.13
C LEU A 728 16.08 18.52 -34.84
N LEU A 729 17.36 18.60 -35.21
CA LEU A 729 17.96 19.81 -35.78
C LEU A 729 17.94 19.83 -37.32
N GLN A 730 17.68 18.68 -37.96
CA GLN A 730 17.82 18.51 -39.41
C GLN A 730 16.88 19.35 -40.29
N GLU A 731 15.81 19.92 -39.71
CA GLU A 731 14.86 20.79 -40.42
C GLU A 731 14.93 22.24 -39.92
N GLY A 732 15.86 22.56 -39.01
CA GLY A 732 16.13 23.91 -38.53
C GLY A 732 17.12 24.67 -39.42
N PRO A 733 17.38 25.95 -39.12
CA PRO A 733 18.39 26.73 -39.84
C PRO A 733 19.82 26.24 -39.54
N ASP A 734 20.76 26.52 -40.43
CA ASP A 734 22.14 26.00 -40.36
C ASP A 734 22.89 26.45 -39.08
N ASP A 735 22.54 27.60 -38.52
CA ASP A 735 23.09 28.15 -37.27
C ASP A 735 22.44 27.55 -36.01
N LEU A 736 21.44 26.67 -36.14
CA LEU A 736 20.74 26.09 -35.01
C LEU A 736 21.64 25.12 -34.24
N TRP A 737 22.35 24.23 -34.94
CA TRP A 737 23.13 23.19 -34.26
C TRP A 737 24.29 23.73 -33.41
N PRO A 738 25.04 24.78 -33.80
CA PRO A 738 26.03 25.39 -32.93
C PRO A 738 25.40 26.00 -31.67
N ARG A 739 24.27 26.73 -31.82
CA ARG A 739 23.54 27.31 -30.68
C ARG A 739 23.05 26.26 -29.68
N VAL A 740 22.52 25.14 -30.18
CA VAL A 740 22.09 24.01 -29.34
C VAL A 740 23.28 23.34 -28.67
N ALA A 741 24.39 23.16 -29.38
CA ALA A 741 25.60 22.57 -28.83
C ALA A 741 26.20 23.43 -27.69
N ASP A 742 26.16 24.76 -27.83
CA ASP A 742 26.57 25.70 -26.79
C ASP A 742 25.61 25.65 -25.60
N ARG A 743 24.28 25.70 -25.84
CA ARG A 743 23.26 25.67 -24.77
C ARG A 743 23.34 24.42 -23.91
N LEU A 744 23.66 23.26 -24.51
CA LEU A 744 23.78 21.98 -23.84
C LEU A 744 25.19 21.70 -23.27
N ASN A 745 26.15 22.63 -23.45
CA ASN A 745 27.55 22.45 -23.07
C ASN A 745 28.15 21.14 -23.62
N LEU A 746 27.97 20.89 -24.92
CA LEU A 746 28.52 19.69 -25.56
C LEU A 746 30.05 19.74 -25.65
N GLY A 747 30.70 18.61 -25.35
CA GLY A 747 32.15 18.46 -25.44
C GLY A 747 32.64 18.41 -26.89
N ALA A 748 33.96 18.51 -27.10
CA ALA A 748 34.56 18.55 -28.43
C ALA A 748 34.19 17.33 -29.30
N ARG A 749 34.20 16.13 -28.71
CA ARG A 749 33.80 14.89 -29.39
C ARG A 749 32.34 14.92 -29.83
N GLU A 750 31.43 15.32 -28.94
CA GLU A 750 29.99 15.37 -29.21
C GLU A 750 29.65 16.41 -30.28
N ARG A 751 30.30 17.58 -30.23
CA ARG A 751 30.21 18.61 -31.28
C ARG A 751 30.63 18.07 -32.64
N PHE A 752 31.75 17.35 -32.69
CA PHE A 752 32.24 16.73 -33.92
C PHE A 752 31.22 15.72 -34.48
N LEU A 753 30.68 14.83 -33.63
CA LEU A 753 29.67 13.85 -34.05
C LEU A 753 28.38 14.52 -34.54
N LEU A 754 27.90 15.55 -33.84
CA LEU A 754 26.69 16.29 -34.19
C LEU A 754 26.86 17.02 -35.54
N ARG A 755 27.98 17.72 -35.71
CA ARG A 755 28.31 18.41 -36.96
C ARG A 755 28.43 17.44 -38.13
N MET A 756 29.18 16.35 -37.97
CA MET A 756 29.31 15.33 -39.04
C MET A 756 27.96 14.70 -39.40
N SER A 757 27.08 14.50 -38.41
CA SER A 757 25.73 14.00 -38.66
C SER A 757 24.97 14.92 -39.63
N ILE A 758 24.95 16.22 -39.35
CA ILE A 758 24.18 17.21 -40.11
C ILE A 758 24.84 17.51 -41.46
N ASP A 759 26.13 17.88 -41.47
CA ASP A 759 26.84 18.35 -42.66
C ASP A 759 27.23 17.20 -43.61
N GLY A 760 27.53 16.02 -43.07
CA GLY A 760 28.12 14.92 -43.84
C GLY A 760 27.14 14.06 -44.65
N LEU A 761 25.83 14.17 -44.38
CA LEU A 761 24.82 13.32 -45.01
C LEU A 761 24.78 13.47 -46.55
N GLY A 762 24.83 14.71 -47.04
CA GLY A 762 24.79 15.00 -48.48
C GLY A 762 25.94 14.34 -49.24
N GLY A 763 27.18 14.58 -48.79
CA GLY A 763 28.37 13.98 -49.39
C GLY A 763 28.38 12.45 -49.30
N ALA A 764 27.90 11.88 -48.20
CA ALA A 764 27.78 10.43 -48.06
C ALA A 764 26.75 9.82 -49.04
N GLU A 765 25.61 10.49 -49.26
CA GLU A 765 24.61 10.07 -50.25
C GLU A 765 25.13 10.10 -51.69
N GLU A 766 26.05 11.00 -52.00
CA GLU A 766 26.72 11.08 -53.31
C GLU A 766 27.75 9.96 -53.48
N ALA A 767 28.63 9.77 -52.50
CA ALA A 767 29.73 8.80 -52.58
C ALA A 767 29.23 7.35 -52.73
N ILE A 768 28.33 6.92 -51.83
CA ILE A 768 27.89 5.52 -51.72
C ILE A 768 26.38 5.34 -51.92
N GLY A 769 25.62 6.37 -52.32
CA GLY A 769 24.17 6.28 -52.56
C GLY A 769 23.73 6.09 -54.02
N GLY A 770 24.68 6.10 -54.98
CA GLY A 770 24.42 5.92 -56.41
C GLY A 770 23.78 4.57 -56.81
N ARG A 771 23.26 4.49 -58.05
CA ARG A 771 22.55 3.30 -58.59
C ARG A 771 23.47 2.11 -58.85
N SER A 772 24.73 2.35 -59.20
CA SER A 772 25.71 1.31 -59.50
C SER A 772 25.94 0.42 -58.28
N PRO A 773 26.10 -0.91 -58.45
CA PRO A 773 26.51 -1.80 -57.36
C PRO A 773 27.87 -1.33 -56.81
N ARG A 774 28.03 -1.47 -55.50
CA ARG A 774 29.25 -1.09 -54.76
C ARG A 774 29.78 -2.35 -54.10
N LYS A 775 31.09 -2.56 -54.17
CA LYS A 775 31.75 -3.64 -53.44
C LYS A 775 31.64 -3.41 -51.93
N ASN A 776 31.73 -4.48 -51.14
CA ASN A 776 31.67 -4.34 -49.68
C ASN A 776 32.91 -3.62 -49.15
N SER A 777 34.07 -3.86 -49.77
CA SER A 777 35.32 -3.14 -49.54
C SER A 777 35.15 -1.62 -49.70
N GLU A 778 34.53 -1.15 -50.78
CA GLU A 778 34.26 0.28 -51.02
C GLU A 778 33.38 0.91 -49.92
N ILE A 779 32.36 0.17 -49.47
CA ILE A 779 31.46 0.62 -48.40
C ILE A 779 32.22 0.72 -47.06
N VAL A 780 33.02 -0.29 -46.73
CA VAL A 780 33.79 -0.32 -45.48
C VAL A 780 34.87 0.76 -45.48
N THR A 781 35.60 0.94 -46.58
CA THR A 781 36.64 1.98 -46.68
C THR A 781 36.06 3.37 -46.49
N PHE A 782 34.88 3.65 -47.07
CA PHE A 782 34.23 4.95 -46.89
C PHE A 782 33.75 5.18 -45.44
N LEU A 783 33.23 4.13 -44.78
CA LEU A 783 32.64 4.25 -43.44
C LEU A 783 33.63 3.99 -42.30
N ARG A 784 34.87 3.57 -42.59
CA ARG A 784 35.89 3.20 -41.58
C ARG A 784 36.16 4.32 -40.58
N ASP A 785 36.23 5.57 -41.07
CA ASP A 785 36.51 6.76 -40.26
C ASP A 785 35.25 7.47 -39.79
N VAL A 786 34.06 6.93 -40.13
CA VAL A 786 32.78 7.47 -39.73
C VAL A 786 32.32 6.78 -38.46
N SER A 787 32.00 7.57 -37.42
CA SER A 787 31.41 7.03 -36.20
C SER A 787 30.14 6.23 -36.52
N PRO A 788 29.96 5.02 -35.95
CA PRO A 788 28.74 4.23 -36.12
C PRO A 788 27.44 4.97 -35.79
N VAL A 789 27.47 5.90 -34.84
CA VAL A 789 26.31 6.74 -34.48
C VAL A 789 25.92 7.67 -35.63
N VAL A 790 26.92 8.28 -36.28
CA VAL A 790 26.74 9.16 -37.43
C VAL A 790 26.22 8.38 -38.63
N ALA A 791 26.83 7.23 -38.90
CA ALA A 791 26.37 6.33 -39.96
C ALA A 791 24.91 5.87 -39.71
N LEU A 792 24.57 5.50 -38.47
CA LEU A 792 23.20 5.15 -38.12
C LEU A 792 22.24 6.31 -38.40
N TYR A 793 22.56 7.52 -37.93
CA TYR A 793 21.76 8.70 -38.20
C TYR A 793 21.52 8.89 -39.71
N TRP A 794 22.57 8.82 -40.54
CA TRP A 794 22.46 8.93 -41.99
C TRP A 794 21.53 7.88 -42.60
N ALA A 795 21.65 6.63 -42.17
CA ALA A 795 20.78 5.54 -42.62
C ALA A 795 19.30 5.79 -42.27
N LEU A 796 19.05 6.40 -41.11
CA LEU A 796 17.69 6.67 -40.63
C LEU A 796 17.07 7.89 -41.32
N SER A 797 17.85 8.96 -41.55
CA SER A 797 17.38 10.22 -42.13
C SER A 797 17.22 10.20 -43.64
N THR A 798 18.06 9.44 -44.36
CA THR A 798 18.04 9.40 -45.83
C THR A 798 16.69 8.94 -46.43
N ALA A 799 16.31 9.57 -47.55
CA ALA A 799 15.24 9.08 -48.42
C ALA A 799 15.71 7.96 -49.35
N ARG A 800 17.01 7.86 -49.66
CA ARG A 800 17.58 6.91 -50.63
C ARG A 800 17.68 5.50 -50.04
N TRP A 801 16.84 4.58 -50.52
CA TRP A 801 16.78 3.22 -49.96
C TRP A 801 18.08 2.42 -50.14
N ARG A 802 18.80 2.62 -51.26
CA ARG A 802 20.07 1.92 -51.55
C ARG A 802 21.17 2.32 -50.57
N PHE A 803 21.31 3.62 -50.34
CA PHE A 803 22.25 4.19 -49.38
C PHE A 803 21.98 3.65 -47.97
N ARG A 804 20.72 3.70 -47.53
CA ARG A 804 20.29 3.11 -46.25
C ARG A 804 20.65 1.63 -46.13
N ARG A 805 20.35 0.82 -47.15
CA ARG A 805 20.65 -0.61 -47.15
C ARG A 805 22.16 -0.87 -46.99
N ARG A 806 23.00 -0.07 -47.65
CA ARG A 806 24.47 -0.19 -47.57
C ARG A 806 24.99 0.14 -46.18
N ILE A 807 24.53 1.22 -45.57
CA ILE A 807 24.95 1.58 -44.21
C ILE A 807 24.46 0.54 -43.19
N LEU A 808 23.21 0.09 -43.29
CA LEU A 808 22.70 -0.95 -42.39
C LEU A 808 23.46 -2.26 -42.53
N LEU A 809 23.82 -2.66 -43.76
CA LEU A 809 24.69 -3.81 -44.02
C LEU A 809 26.06 -3.64 -43.33
N TYR A 810 26.65 -2.45 -43.41
CA TYR A 810 27.88 -2.12 -42.71
C TYR A 810 27.75 -2.28 -41.18
N LEU A 811 26.77 -1.61 -40.58
CA LEU A 811 26.57 -1.57 -39.12
C LEU A 811 26.21 -2.93 -38.50
N THR A 812 25.56 -3.81 -39.26
CA THR A 812 25.11 -5.11 -38.77
C THR A 812 26.10 -6.25 -39.02
N ARG A 813 26.84 -6.19 -40.14
CA ARG A 813 27.67 -7.29 -40.64
C ARG A 813 29.10 -6.88 -40.98
N LEU A 814 29.30 -5.96 -41.92
CA LEU A 814 30.64 -5.73 -42.51
C LEU A 814 31.66 -5.22 -41.49
N ILE A 815 31.22 -4.39 -40.54
CA ILE A 815 32.10 -3.86 -39.48
C ILE A 815 32.66 -4.95 -38.55
N LYS A 816 32.02 -6.12 -38.50
CA LYS A 816 32.45 -7.26 -37.66
C LYS A 816 33.44 -8.18 -38.38
N VAL A 817 33.62 -8.00 -39.69
CA VAL A 817 34.53 -8.82 -40.48
C VAL A 817 35.97 -8.45 -40.13
N LYS A 818 36.77 -9.45 -39.78
CA LYS A 818 38.21 -9.34 -39.54
C LYS A 818 38.93 -10.45 -40.31
N PRO A 819 40.20 -10.25 -40.70
CA PRO A 819 41.03 -11.35 -41.17
C PRO A 819 41.12 -12.47 -40.11
N MET A 820 41.23 -13.72 -40.55
CA MET A 820 41.50 -14.86 -39.66
C MET A 820 42.98 -14.92 -39.27
N LEU A 821 43.87 -14.40 -40.13
CA LEU A 821 45.27 -14.19 -39.81
C LEU A 821 45.48 -12.96 -38.93
N SER A 822 46.26 -13.15 -37.87
CA SER A 822 46.74 -12.10 -36.97
C SER A 822 48.08 -11.53 -37.43
N GLY A 823 48.51 -10.40 -36.86
CA GLY A 823 49.85 -9.86 -37.12
C GLY A 823 50.96 -10.86 -36.78
N SER A 824 50.81 -11.63 -35.71
CA SER A 824 51.73 -12.72 -35.35
C SER A 824 51.79 -13.83 -36.39
N ASP A 825 50.66 -14.19 -37.00
CA ASP A 825 50.64 -15.18 -38.10
C ASP A 825 51.42 -14.65 -39.31
N ILE A 826 51.26 -13.37 -39.65
CA ILE A 826 51.99 -12.75 -40.77
C ILE A 826 53.51 -12.72 -40.50
N LEU A 827 53.94 -12.44 -39.26
CA LEU A 827 55.36 -12.51 -38.89
C LEU A 827 55.90 -13.95 -38.96
N ALA A 828 55.13 -14.93 -38.48
CA ALA A 828 55.48 -16.35 -38.57
C ALA A 828 55.60 -16.85 -40.02
N MET A 829 54.90 -16.21 -40.96
CA MET A 829 55.02 -16.47 -42.41
C MET A 829 56.29 -15.91 -43.06
N GLY A 830 57.16 -15.22 -42.30
CA GLY A 830 58.45 -14.71 -42.77
C GLY A 830 58.41 -13.29 -43.35
N TYR A 831 57.42 -12.47 -42.96
CA TYR A 831 57.38 -11.05 -43.29
C TYR A 831 57.98 -10.20 -42.16
N SER A 832 58.65 -9.10 -42.51
CA SER A 832 59.29 -8.20 -41.56
C SER A 832 58.29 -7.38 -40.74
N GLU A 833 58.68 -7.12 -39.49
CA GLU A 833 57.94 -6.26 -38.58
C GLU A 833 57.94 -4.81 -39.07
N GLY A 834 56.76 -4.17 -39.05
CA GLY A 834 56.60 -2.77 -39.45
C GLY A 834 55.28 -2.46 -40.17
N PRO A 835 55.15 -1.26 -40.78
CA PRO A 835 53.92 -0.79 -41.44
C PRO A 835 53.40 -1.71 -42.56
N ARG A 836 54.26 -2.60 -43.06
CA ARG A 836 53.95 -3.58 -44.10
C ARG A 836 52.95 -4.64 -43.62
N VAL A 837 53.05 -5.10 -42.37
CA VAL A 837 52.10 -6.06 -41.78
C VAL A 837 50.70 -5.46 -41.75
N GLY A 838 50.57 -4.19 -41.37
CA GLY A 838 49.30 -3.45 -41.42
C GLY A 838 48.69 -3.40 -42.82
N LYS A 839 49.50 -3.08 -43.85
CA LYS A 839 49.06 -3.08 -45.26
C LYS A 839 48.59 -4.46 -45.74
N ILE A 840 49.26 -5.54 -45.32
CA ILE A 840 48.86 -6.92 -45.65
C ILE A 840 47.51 -7.24 -45.02
N LEU A 841 47.35 -6.98 -43.71
CA LEU A 841 46.10 -7.22 -42.99
C LEU A 841 44.93 -6.38 -43.54
N ASP A 842 45.18 -5.13 -43.91
CA ASP A 842 44.19 -4.27 -44.56
C ASP A 842 43.77 -4.81 -45.92
N SER A 843 44.73 -5.23 -46.76
CA SER A 843 44.42 -5.77 -48.09
C SER A 843 43.69 -7.11 -48.00
N LEU A 844 44.03 -7.93 -47.00
CA LEU A 844 43.38 -9.18 -46.69
C LEU A 844 41.94 -8.98 -46.21
N LEU A 845 41.71 -7.96 -45.38
CA LEU A 845 40.35 -7.56 -44.98
C LEU A 845 39.50 -7.16 -46.19
N LEU A 846 40.04 -6.39 -47.15
CA LEU A 846 39.32 -6.02 -48.37
C LEU A 846 38.99 -7.25 -49.24
N ALA A 847 39.94 -8.18 -49.40
CA ALA A 847 39.72 -9.43 -50.12
C ALA A 847 38.62 -10.28 -49.47
N ARG A 848 38.61 -10.37 -48.13
CA ARG A 848 37.59 -11.10 -47.36
C ARG A 848 36.21 -10.44 -47.48
N LEU A 849 36.14 -9.12 -47.40
CA LEU A 849 34.88 -8.37 -47.53
C LEU A 849 34.21 -8.59 -48.88
N ASP A 850 35.00 -8.74 -49.94
CA ASP A 850 34.52 -8.96 -51.31
C ASP A 850 34.34 -10.45 -51.67
N GLY A 851 34.57 -11.37 -50.73
CA GLY A 851 34.40 -12.82 -50.92
C GLY A 851 35.48 -13.47 -51.79
N ALA A 852 36.67 -12.88 -51.85
CA ALA A 852 37.82 -13.45 -52.57
C ALA A 852 38.61 -14.48 -51.74
N VAL A 853 38.40 -14.50 -50.42
CA VAL A 853 38.99 -15.46 -49.46
C VAL A 853 37.95 -15.77 -48.38
N ASP A 854 37.73 -17.05 -48.09
CA ASP A 854 36.71 -17.49 -47.12
C ASP A 854 37.32 -18.24 -45.93
N THR A 855 38.35 -19.05 -46.19
CA THR A 855 39.03 -19.88 -45.18
C THR A 855 40.40 -19.31 -44.77
N ARG A 856 40.95 -19.80 -43.65
CA ARG A 856 42.30 -19.43 -43.21
C ARG A 856 43.35 -19.84 -44.25
N ASP A 857 43.18 -20.98 -44.91
CA ASP A 857 44.09 -21.46 -45.96
C ASP A 857 44.04 -20.57 -47.20
N ASP A 858 42.84 -20.08 -47.57
CA ASP A 858 42.69 -19.08 -48.64
C ASP A 858 43.43 -17.79 -48.30
N GLU A 859 43.35 -17.33 -47.04
CA GLU A 859 44.08 -16.14 -46.59
C GLU A 859 45.60 -16.33 -46.69
N ILE A 860 46.12 -17.49 -46.28
CA ILE A 860 47.56 -17.82 -46.37
C ILE A 860 48.02 -17.86 -47.83
N ALA A 861 47.26 -18.52 -48.70
CA ALA A 861 47.55 -18.62 -50.13
C ALA A 861 47.47 -17.25 -50.81
N TRP A 862 46.50 -16.42 -50.42
CA TRP A 862 46.31 -15.08 -50.97
C TRP A 862 47.44 -14.13 -50.56
N VAL A 863 47.86 -14.15 -49.28
CA VAL A 863 49.00 -13.35 -48.81
C VAL A 863 50.28 -13.74 -49.53
N THR A 864 50.57 -15.04 -49.65
CA THR A 864 51.77 -15.55 -50.34
C THR A 864 51.79 -15.21 -51.84
N ARG A 865 50.62 -15.13 -52.49
CA ARG A 865 50.51 -14.78 -53.91
C ARG A 865 50.66 -13.28 -54.18
N ASN A 866 50.14 -12.44 -53.30
CA ASN A 866 50.03 -10.99 -53.54
C ASN A 866 51.16 -10.16 -52.89
N PHE A 867 51.91 -10.75 -51.95
CA PHE A 867 53.02 -10.09 -51.27
C PHE A 867 54.29 -10.96 -51.34
N LYS A 868 55.43 -10.35 -51.71
CA LYS A 868 56.72 -11.05 -51.75
C LYS A 868 57.40 -11.07 -50.38
N ARG A 869 58.05 -12.17 -50.01
CA ARG A 869 58.88 -12.27 -48.79
C ARG A 869 60.21 -11.55 -48.99
N GLU A 870 60.84 -11.05 -47.92
CA GLU A 870 62.13 -10.32 -48.04
C GLU A 870 63.29 -11.22 -48.46
N VAL A 871 63.25 -12.51 -48.12
CA VAL A 871 64.23 -13.52 -48.56
C VAL A 871 64.27 -13.65 -50.10
N GLU A 872 63.22 -13.20 -50.81
CA GLU A 872 63.16 -13.17 -52.28
C GLU A 872 63.53 -11.80 -52.90
N MET A 873 63.73 -10.75 -52.08
CA MET A 873 64.14 -9.41 -52.55
C MET A 873 65.66 -9.19 -52.51
N GLU A 874 66.39 -9.92 -51.67
CA GLU A 874 67.88 -9.91 -51.66
C GLU A 874 68.49 -10.79 -52.78
N GLY A 875 67.66 -11.56 -53.50
CA GLY A 875 68.06 -12.38 -54.65
C GLY A 875 67.84 -11.75 -56.02
N ARG A 876 67.73 -10.41 -56.12
CA ARG A 876 67.61 -9.68 -57.39
C ARG A 876 68.59 -8.53 -57.51
#